data_AF-A0A182LW28-F1
#
_entry.id   AF-A0A182LW28-F1
#
_cell.length_a   1.000
_cell.length_b   1.000
_cell.length_c   1.000
_cell.angle_alpha   90.00
_cell.angle_beta   90.00
_cell.angle_gamma   90.00
#
_symmetry.space_group_name_H-M   'P 1'
#
loop_
_entity.id
_entity.type
_entity.pdbx_description
1 polymer ?
#
loop_
_entity_poly.entity_id
_entity_poly.type
_entity_poly.pdbx_seq_one_letter_code
_entity_poly.pdbx_strand_id
1 'polypeptide(L)'
;MDISAIEDLKIIPDVIQPYPDPSVGREGVIVIDNGSFNCRVGWMLKEKPALIFRNLLAKPRKDRTKKDIDVATVPVTQIGNDIVNIEAMRLQLRTQFDRNVVTHYNVQEQIFDYIFTKLGISSENGVPHKVMITECLFNPNYCRSLMSELLFECYDIPGLSYGVDSLFSFYSNQRPKNGLIIATGYHTTHVVPVMNGRIVVENIRRINIGGSNMIAFLHRCLQLKYTFHINAITLSRSEVLLHKYGEFAYDYMEALQNWASLEYYDKNVKKIQLPFNQTTANPTLTTEQKFEKKKELSRRLVEINARRREERLAQDEELLLQLQQLEESAEDGDDIREALAEHSLKDVGELKRMISTVNSRVDKTRQKMNAPTTTSSQQIQSDADKLLQPPPNMTVAEWVEETRRKRDAIIDKRQARRQRKQDLAKRRTAAAQERMRIISHLARKEKGSDDFGMRDEDWDVYKQISRDEDSDNENENERLLECEIILKQYDATYEDPLMAMAGNGAELYQLHVGVERIRAPEILFQPSIIGSYEAGLAETIDFVLKLFPANQRSCLVENIFLTGGCAQIRGLKERLSREMREMLPFEARFEIEIARDPILDAWHGASKFCLTETFRQSLITRALYEECGGEYIKEHVNGNVYFPTPKIADDQEMGS
;
A
#
# COMPACT_ATOMS: atom_id res chain seq x y z
N MET A 1 4.19 25.50 20.78
CA MET A 1 3.57 24.75 19.65
C MET A 1 3.30 23.35 20.14
N ASP A 2 2.09 22.84 19.92
CA ASP A 2 1.72 21.50 20.38
C ASP A 2 2.25 20.43 19.42
N ILE A 3 2.98 19.46 19.96
CA ILE A 3 3.43 18.27 19.24
C ILE A 3 2.38 17.18 19.48
N SER A 4 1.78 16.67 18.42
CA SER A 4 0.79 15.58 18.50
C SER A 4 1.49 14.23 18.29
N ALA A 5 1.14 13.20 19.06
CA ALA A 5 1.60 11.85 18.76
C ALA A 5 0.99 11.35 17.44
N ILE A 6 1.71 10.51 16.70
CA ILE A 6 1.10 9.79 15.59
C ILE A 6 0.06 8.82 16.14
N GLU A 7 -1.10 8.81 15.51
CA GLU A 7 -2.22 7.96 15.90
C GLU A 7 -2.25 6.73 14.99
N ASP A 8 -2.09 5.56 15.59
CA ASP A 8 -2.36 4.29 14.93
C ASP A 8 -3.87 4.02 14.94
N LEU A 9 -4.36 3.36 13.90
CA LEU A 9 -5.74 2.92 13.84
C LEU A 9 -5.95 1.83 14.91
N LYS A 10 -6.51 2.22 16.05
CA LYS A 10 -6.89 1.29 17.12
C LYS A 10 -8.30 0.80 16.85
N ILE A 11 -8.42 -0.48 16.54
CA ILE A 11 -9.71 -1.10 16.30
C ILE A 11 -10.04 -2.08 17.42
N ILE A 12 -11.30 -2.08 17.83
CA ILE A 12 -11.86 -3.01 18.80
C ILE A 12 -12.59 -4.08 17.99
N PRO A 13 -12.26 -5.38 18.16
CA PRO A 13 -12.96 -6.47 17.49
C PRO A 13 -14.47 -6.37 17.64
N ASP A 14 -15.22 -6.62 16.55
CA ASP A 14 -16.67 -6.53 16.60
C ASP A 14 -17.23 -7.67 17.46
N VAL A 15 -18.20 -7.35 18.31
CA VAL A 15 -18.88 -8.35 19.16
C VAL A 15 -20.03 -8.98 18.37
N ILE A 16 -20.25 -10.28 18.58
CA ILE A 16 -21.41 -10.98 18.03
C ILE A 16 -22.68 -10.43 18.69
N GLN A 17 -23.58 -9.92 17.86
CA GLN A 17 -24.86 -9.37 18.28
C GLN A 17 -25.83 -10.49 18.69
N PRO A 18 -26.74 -10.23 19.64
CA PRO A 18 -27.79 -11.18 19.98
C PRO A 18 -28.74 -11.38 18.78
N TYR A 19 -29.08 -12.64 18.49
CA TYR A 19 -29.98 -13.01 17.40
C TYR A 19 -31.13 -13.90 17.90
N PRO A 20 -32.38 -13.67 17.47
CA PRO A 20 -32.84 -12.55 16.62
C PRO A 20 -32.77 -11.20 17.35
N ASP A 21 -32.62 -10.10 16.60
CA ASP A 21 -32.68 -8.76 17.18
C ASP A 21 -34.09 -8.53 17.78
N PRO A 22 -34.21 -8.27 19.09
CA PRO A 22 -35.50 -8.19 19.77
C PRO A 22 -36.44 -7.11 19.24
N SER A 23 -35.92 -6.06 18.60
CA SER A 23 -36.73 -4.90 18.20
C SER A 23 -37.21 -4.95 16.74
N VAL A 24 -36.78 -5.93 15.96
CA VAL A 24 -37.03 -5.99 14.50
C VAL A 24 -37.88 -7.21 14.13
N GLY A 25 -37.83 -8.27 14.94
CA GLY A 25 -38.60 -9.50 14.70
C GLY A 25 -38.16 -10.24 13.43
N ARG A 26 -38.94 -11.24 13.01
CA ARG A 26 -38.58 -12.13 11.89
C ARG A 26 -38.73 -11.49 10.49
N GLU A 27 -39.41 -10.35 10.38
CA GLU A 27 -39.60 -9.65 9.09
C GLU A 27 -38.54 -8.56 8.82
N GLY A 28 -37.53 -8.44 9.70
CA GLY A 28 -36.48 -7.45 9.57
C GLY A 28 -35.71 -7.55 8.25
N VAL A 29 -35.40 -6.39 7.67
CA VAL A 29 -34.50 -6.24 6.53
C VAL A 29 -33.11 -5.89 7.03
N ILE A 30 -32.10 -6.59 6.54
CA ILE A 30 -30.69 -6.28 6.77
C ILE A 30 -30.27 -5.23 5.76
N VAL A 31 -29.76 -4.10 6.24
CA VAL A 31 -29.27 -2.98 5.42
C VAL A 31 -27.75 -3.02 5.42
N ILE A 32 -27.17 -3.26 4.25
CA ILE A 32 -25.73 -3.32 4.02
C ILE A 32 -25.33 -2.13 3.14
N ASP A 33 -24.72 -1.12 3.73
CA ASP A 33 -23.97 -0.12 2.97
C ASP A 33 -22.59 -0.68 2.64
N ASN A 34 -22.42 -1.23 1.43
CA ASN A 34 -21.19 -1.91 0.99
C ASN A 34 -20.15 -0.92 0.45
N GLY A 35 -19.72 0.01 1.30
CA GLY A 35 -18.72 1.01 0.94
C GLY A 35 -17.31 0.42 0.79
N SER A 36 -16.54 0.92 -0.19
CA SER A 36 -15.18 0.43 -0.48
C SER A 36 -14.14 0.74 0.59
N PHE A 37 -14.42 1.71 1.46
CA PHE A 37 -13.57 2.07 2.59
C PHE A 37 -14.04 1.41 3.88
N ASN A 38 -15.28 1.72 4.28
CA ASN A 38 -15.95 1.10 5.42
C ASN A 38 -17.27 0.50 4.95
N CYS A 39 -17.56 -0.72 5.41
CA CYS A 39 -18.87 -1.33 5.32
C CYS A 39 -19.68 -0.96 6.56
N ARG A 40 -20.97 -0.67 6.40
CA ARG A 40 -21.89 -0.41 7.51
C ARG A 40 -23.08 -1.35 7.39
N VAL A 41 -23.34 -2.11 8.44
CA VAL A 41 -24.41 -3.10 8.43
C VAL A 41 -25.28 -2.94 9.66
N GLY A 42 -26.58 -3.06 9.48
CA GLY A 42 -27.51 -3.12 10.59
C GLY A 42 -28.91 -3.46 10.13
N TRP A 43 -29.84 -3.41 11.07
CA TRP A 43 -31.24 -3.66 10.78
C TRP A 43 -31.94 -2.38 10.36
N MET A 44 -32.95 -2.51 9.49
CA MET A 44 -33.90 -1.42 9.24
C MET A 44 -34.50 -0.88 10.56
N LEU A 45 -34.93 0.38 10.58
CA LEU A 45 -35.51 1.09 11.74
C LEU A 45 -34.56 1.37 12.92
N LYS A 46 -33.35 0.81 12.95
CA LYS A 46 -32.34 1.20 13.95
C LYS A 46 -31.78 2.58 13.64
N GLU A 47 -31.47 3.32 14.71
CA GLU A 47 -30.85 4.65 14.59
C GLU A 47 -29.42 4.58 14.04
N LYS A 48 -28.71 3.49 14.33
CA LYS A 48 -27.31 3.29 13.94
C LYS A 48 -27.09 1.89 13.37
N PRO A 49 -26.11 1.73 12.45
CA PRO A 49 -25.64 0.40 12.05
C PRO A 49 -25.18 -0.39 13.26
N ALA A 50 -25.38 -1.71 13.23
CA ALA A 50 -24.85 -2.64 14.22
C ALA A 50 -23.33 -2.83 14.07
N LEU A 51 -22.83 -2.75 12.83
CA LEU A 51 -21.42 -2.94 12.47
C LEU A 51 -20.96 -1.76 11.61
N ILE A 52 -19.78 -1.21 11.93
CA ILE A 52 -19.06 -0.26 11.08
C ILE A 52 -17.60 -0.70 11.11
N PHE A 53 -17.11 -1.23 10.00
CA PHE A 53 -15.77 -1.78 9.93
C PHE A 53 -15.10 -1.47 8.60
N ARG A 54 -13.77 -1.45 8.60
CA ARG A 54 -12.98 -1.24 7.40
C ARG A 54 -13.16 -2.42 6.44
N ASN A 55 -13.49 -2.16 5.18
CA ASN A 55 -13.86 -3.22 4.22
C ASN A 55 -12.61 -3.90 3.64
N LEU A 56 -11.88 -4.57 4.54
CA LEU A 56 -10.57 -5.17 4.30
C LEU A 56 -10.47 -6.53 4.97
N LEU A 57 -9.70 -7.39 4.32
CA LEU A 57 -9.35 -8.72 4.78
C LEU A 57 -7.84 -8.82 4.90
N ALA A 58 -7.34 -9.35 6.01
CA ALA A 58 -5.93 -9.61 6.25
C ALA A 58 -5.65 -11.12 6.21
N LYS A 59 -4.91 -11.56 5.19
CA LYS A 59 -4.37 -12.92 5.15
C LYS A 59 -2.97 -12.95 5.74
N PRO A 60 -2.70 -13.79 6.74
CA PRO A 60 -1.32 -14.02 7.20
C PRO A 60 -0.46 -14.58 6.07
N ARG A 61 0.77 -14.09 5.93
CA ARG A 61 1.73 -14.62 4.95
C ARG A 61 2.21 -16.01 5.39
N LYS A 62 2.23 -16.97 4.46
CA LYS A 62 2.86 -18.28 4.68
C LYS A 62 4.38 -18.08 4.77
N ASP A 63 4.98 -18.35 5.93
CA ASP A 63 6.46 -18.39 6.05
C ASP A 63 6.98 -19.58 5.23
N ARG A 64 7.81 -19.33 4.21
CA ARG A 64 8.42 -20.39 3.36
C ARG A 64 9.48 -21.21 4.11
N THR A 65 9.87 -20.84 5.33
CA THR A 65 11.11 -21.31 5.98
C THR A 65 10.94 -22.00 7.34
N LYS A 66 9.72 -22.22 7.85
CA LYS A 66 9.51 -22.98 9.10
C LYS A 66 8.72 -24.25 8.85
N LYS A 67 9.42 -25.38 8.74
CA LYS A 67 8.82 -26.72 8.72
C LYS A 67 8.55 -27.31 10.13
N ASP A 68 9.06 -26.71 11.20
CA ASP A 68 9.06 -27.34 12.53
C ASP A 68 8.39 -26.48 13.62
N ILE A 69 7.06 -26.43 13.65
CA ILE A 69 6.30 -26.14 14.88
C ILE A 69 5.10 -27.10 14.94
N ASP A 70 5.10 -27.99 15.94
CA ASP A 70 4.11 -29.06 16.21
C ASP A 70 2.71 -28.57 16.64
N VAL A 71 2.40 -27.29 16.44
CA VAL A 71 1.03 -26.78 16.48
C VAL A 71 0.84 -25.94 15.24
N ALA A 72 0.20 -26.52 14.23
CA ALA A 72 -0.34 -25.78 13.11
C ALA A 72 -1.45 -24.85 13.64
N THR A 73 -1.08 -23.70 14.21
CA THR A 73 -2.03 -22.60 14.34
C THR A 73 -2.37 -22.19 12.92
N VAL A 74 -3.48 -22.72 12.40
CA VAL A 74 -4.04 -22.32 11.11
C VAL A 74 -4.05 -20.81 11.11
N PRO A 75 -3.33 -20.14 10.20
CA PRO A 75 -3.26 -18.71 10.20
C PRO A 75 -4.68 -18.14 9.93
N VAL A 76 -5.34 -17.63 10.97
CA VAL A 76 -6.75 -17.20 10.89
C VAL A 76 -6.84 -15.92 10.07
N THR A 77 -7.65 -15.94 9.02
CA THR A 77 -8.01 -14.75 8.25
C THR A 77 -8.72 -13.75 9.17
N GLN A 78 -8.23 -12.51 9.21
CA GLN A 78 -8.86 -11.44 10.00
C GLN A 78 -9.60 -10.48 9.06
N ILE A 79 -10.75 -9.97 9.48
CA ILE A 79 -11.61 -9.13 8.65
C ILE A 79 -12.00 -7.89 9.46
N GLY A 80 -11.97 -6.73 8.80
CA GLY A 80 -12.43 -5.48 9.37
C GLY A 80 -11.84 -5.17 10.72
N ASN A 81 -12.71 -5.07 11.73
CA ASN A 81 -12.33 -4.66 13.07
C ASN A 81 -11.59 -5.74 13.86
N ASP A 82 -11.59 -6.99 13.40
CA ASP A 82 -10.82 -8.08 13.99
C ASP A 82 -9.33 -8.06 13.55
N ILE A 83 -8.94 -7.14 12.67
CA ILE A 83 -7.54 -6.93 12.27
C ILE A 83 -6.79 -6.20 13.41
N VAL A 84 -6.00 -6.95 14.18
CA VAL A 84 -5.36 -6.46 15.40
C VAL A 84 -4.32 -5.36 15.14
N ASN A 85 -3.55 -5.49 14.05
CA ASN A 85 -2.55 -4.50 13.69
C ASN A 85 -2.40 -4.40 12.17
N ILE A 86 -3.03 -3.38 11.58
CA ILE A 86 -2.97 -3.10 10.14
C ILE A 86 -1.56 -2.74 9.66
N GLU A 87 -0.69 -2.26 10.57
CA GLU A 87 0.70 -1.88 10.30
C GLU A 87 1.65 -3.10 10.28
N ALA A 88 1.19 -4.27 10.70
CA ALA A 88 2.03 -5.45 10.79
C ALA A 88 2.44 -5.96 9.39
N MET A 89 3.73 -5.87 9.07
CA MET A 89 4.31 -6.27 7.77
C MET A 89 4.06 -7.75 7.38
N ARG A 90 3.64 -8.60 8.33
CA ARG A 90 3.36 -10.02 8.13
C ARG A 90 1.97 -10.31 7.55
N LEU A 91 1.09 -9.31 7.47
CA LEU A 91 -0.24 -9.44 6.91
C LEU A 91 -0.25 -9.02 5.43
N GLN A 92 -0.97 -9.77 4.60
CA GLN A 92 -1.35 -9.37 3.25
C GLN A 92 -2.79 -8.84 3.28
N LEU A 93 -2.94 -7.52 3.24
CA LEU A 93 -4.24 -6.85 3.14
C LEU A 93 -4.81 -7.05 1.74
N ARG A 94 -6.10 -7.35 1.66
CA ARG A 94 -6.89 -7.48 0.43
C ARG A 94 -8.22 -6.77 0.59
N THR A 95 -8.74 -6.28 -0.52
CA THR A 95 -10.10 -5.73 -0.65
C THR A 95 -10.82 -6.44 -1.79
N GLN A 96 -12.14 -6.49 -1.73
CA GLN A 96 -12.97 -7.02 -2.82
C GLN A 96 -13.15 -6.04 -3.98
N PHE A 97 -12.82 -4.76 -3.76
CA PHE A 97 -13.09 -3.69 -4.70
C PHE A 97 -11.92 -3.43 -5.65
N ASP A 98 -12.25 -3.14 -6.90
CA ASP A 98 -11.41 -2.40 -7.83
C ASP A 98 -12.11 -1.06 -8.14
N ARG A 99 -11.48 0.06 -7.74
CA ARG A 99 -11.98 1.43 -7.97
C ARG A 99 -13.49 1.61 -7.74
N ASN A 100 -13.97 1.14 -6.59
CA ASN A 100 -15.37 1.17 -6.11
C ASN A 100 -16.32 0.08 -6.68
N VAL A 101 -15.85 -0.81 -7.56
CA VAL A 101 -16.63 -1.93 -8.11
C VAL A 101 -16.19 -3.22 -7.44
N VAL A 102 -17.12 -4.07 -7.00
CA VAL A 102 -16.78 -5.40 -6.46
C VAL A 102 -16.37 -6.32 -7.61
N THR A 103 -15.16 -6.88 -7.54
CA THR A 103 -14.60 -7.78 -8.56
C THR A 103 -14.07 -9.08 -7.98
N HIS A 104 -13.68 -9.10 -6.71
CA HIS A 104 -13.15 -10.29 -6.04
C HIS A 104 -14.20 -10.90 -5.11
N TYR A 105 -15.11 -11.69 -5.68
CA TYR A 105 -16.25 -12.27 -4.96
C TYR A 105 -15.85 -13.28 -3.87
N ASN A 106 -14.70 -13.95 -4.03
CA ASN A 106 -14.11 -14.80 -2.99
C ASN A 106 -13.71 -14.03 -1.72
N VAL A 107 -13.41 -12.72 -1.84
CA VAL A 107 -13.18 -11.84 -0.69
C VAL A 107 -14.53 -11.34 -0.17
N GLN A 108 -15.45 -10.96 -1.05
CA GLN A 108 -16.79 -10.49 -0.67
C GLN A 108 -17.60 -11.55 0.11
N GLU A 109 -17.50 -12.83 -0.26
CA GLU A 109 -18.07 -13.97 0.47
C GLU A 109 -17.56 -14.00 1.91
N GLN A 110 -16.25 -13.94 2.12
CA GLN A 110 -15.66 -13.87 3.47
C GLN A 110 -16.13 -12.62 4.26
N ILE A 111 -16.32 -11.48 3.59
CA ILE A 111 -16.91 -10.29 4.21
C ILE A 111 -18.36 -10.54 4.64
N PHE A 112 -19.16 -11.26 3.84
CA PHE A 112 -20.52 -11.63 4.21
C PHE A 112 -20.57 -12.65 5.34
N ASP A 113 -19.69 -13.65 5.35
CA ASP A 113 -19.56 -14.58 6.48
C ASP A 113 -19.27 -13.83 7.78
N TYR A 114 -18.36 -12.86 7.72
CA TYR A 114 -18.08 -11.96 8.83
C TYR A 114 -19.33 -11.18 9.26
N ILE A 115 -20.02 -10.53 8.33
CA ILE A 115 -21.23 -9.75 8.60
C ILE A 115 -22.30 -10.61 9.29
N PHE A 116 -22.67 -11.74 8.71
CA PHE A 116 -23.75 -12.57 9.24
C PHE A 116 -23.37 -13.21 10.57
N THR A 117 -22.14 -13.68 10.72
CA THR A 117 -21.62 -14.18 12.00
C THR A 117 -21.68 -13.11 13.09
N LYS A 118 -21.25 -11.87 12.80
CA LYS A 118 -21.28 -10.77 13.76
C LYS A 118 -22.71 -10.27 14.05
N LEU A 119 -23.66 -10.49 13.14
CA LEU A 119 -25.10 -10.28 13.42
C LEU A 119 -25.74 -11.42 14.22
N GLY A 120 -24.99 -12.49 14.54
CA GLY A 120 -25.48 -13.66 15.27
C GLY A 120 -26.26 -14.65 14.42
N ILE A 121 -26.17 -14.54 13.08
CA ILE A 121 -26.86 -15.41 12.12
C ILE A 121 -25.90 -16.53 11.69
N SER A 122 -26.33 -17.78 11.83
CA SER A 122 -25.60 -18.93 11.28
C SER A 122 -25.90 -19.04 9.78
N SER A 123 -24.94 -18.67 8.94
CA SER A 123 -25.06 -18.72 7.48
C SER A 123 -25.19 -20.14 6.93
N GLU A 124 -24.80 -21.18 7.69
CA GLU A 124 -24.90 -22.59 7.27
C GLU A 124 -26.33 -23.05 6.94
N ASN A 125 -27.34 -22.41 7.55
CA ASN A 125 -28.75 -22.69 7.30
C ASN A 125 -29.44 -21.60 6.47
N GLY A 126 -28.65 -20.78 5.77
CA GLY A 126 -29.12 -19.59 5.07
C GLY A 126 -29.37 -18.39 5.98
N VAL A 127 -29.68 -17.26 5.36
CA VAL A 127 -29.93 -15.97 6.01
C VAL A 127 -31.42 -15.65 5.84
N PRO A 128 -32.27 -15.87 6.86
CA PRO A 128 -33.73 -15.82 6.73
C PRO A 128 -34.28 -14.39 6.75
N HIS A 129 -33.60 -13.45 6.10
CA HIS A 129 -33.92 -12.03 6.07
C HIS A 129 -33.67 -11.43 4.69
N LYS A 130 -34.56 -10.51 4.28
CA LYS A 130 -34.35 -9.74 3.05
C LYS A 130 -33.13 -8.83 3.24
N VAL A 131 -32.41 -8.59 2.15
CA VAL A 131 -31.22 -7.73 2.14
C VAL A 131 -31.46 -6.51 1.27
N MET A 132 -31.16 -5.33 1.82
CA MET A 132 -31.04 -4.08 1.09
C MET A 132 -29.56 -3.72 1.04
N ILE A 133 -28.94 -3.75 -0.15
CA ILE A 133 -27.50 -3.52 -0.31
C ILE A 133 -27.22 -2.30 -1.20
N THR A 134 -26.25 -1.48 -0.81
CA THR A 134 -25.79 -0.39 -1.67
C THR A 134 -24.81 -0.87 -2.72
N GLU A 135 -24.84 -0.26 -3.91
CA GLU A 135 -23.88 -0.46 -4.99
C GLU A 135 -23.39 0.88 -5.54
N CYS A 136 -22.29 0.86 -6.31
CA CYS A 136 -21.81 2.06 -6.97
C CYS A 136 -22.74 2.49 -8.12
N LEU A 137 -22.72 3.78 -8.44
CA LEU A 137 -23.38 4.30 -9.63
C LEU A 137 -22.78 3.66 -10.89
N PHE A 138 -23.63 3.24 -11.83
CA PHE A 138 -23.23 2.47 -13.03
C PHE A 138 -22.48 1.16 -12.73
N ASN A 139 -22.88 0.44 -11.67
CA ASN A 139 -22.32 -0.88 -11.40
C ASN A 139 -22.56 -1.83 -12.60
N PRO A 140 -21.53 -2.50 -13.14
CA PRO A 140 -21.69 -3.43 -14.26
C PRO A 140 -22.68 -4.54 -13.95
N ASN A 141 -23.50 -4.91 -14.93
CA ASN A 141 -24.51 -5.97 -14.76
C ASN A 141 -23.89 -7.30 -14.35
N TYR A 142 -22.73 -7.65 -14.92
CA TYR A 142 -22.00 -8.85 -14.55
C TYR A 142 -21.64 -8.87 -13.05
N CYS A 143 -21.11 -7.77 -12.52
CA CYS A 143 -20.83 -7.62 -11.09
C CYS A 143 -22.12 -7.74 -10.25
N ARG A 144 -23.21 -7.10 -10.68
CA ARG A 144 -24.49 -7.22 -9.99
C ARG A 144 -25.02 -8.65 -9.99
N SER A 145 -24.91 -9.36 -11.11
CA SER A 145 -25.34 -10.75 -11.27
C SER A 145 -24.56 -11.68 -10.34
N LEU A 146 -23.23 -11.55 -10.27
CA LEU A 146 -22.41 -12.32 -9.33
C LEU A 146 -22.74 -12.00 -7.86
N MET A 147 -23.13 -10.76 -7.55
CA MET A 147 -23.58 -10.39 -6.21
C MET A 147 -24.94 -11.03 -5.89
N SER A 148 -25.87 -11.06 -6.85
CA SER A 148 -27.17 -11.71 -6.70
C SER A 148 -27.00 -13.22 -6.51
N GLU A 149 -26.20 -13.86 -7.36
CA GLU A 149 -25.86 -15.28 -7.25
C GLU A 149 -25.25 -15.61 -5.89
N LEU A 150 -24.23 -14.85 -5.44
CA LEU A 150 -23.63 -15.05 -4.12
C LEU A 150 -24.67 -15.00 -2.99
N LEU A 151 -25.56 -14.02 -3.00
CA LEU A 151 -26.55 -13.86 -1.93
C LEU A 151 -27.71 -14.88 -2.00
N PHE A 152 -28.23 -15.19 -3.18
CA PHE A 152 -29.34 -16.14 -3.33
C PHE A 152 -28.87 -17.60 -3.22
N GLU A 153 -27.78 -17.97 -3.89
CA GLU A 153 -27.34 -19.37 -3.96
C GLU A 153 -26.51 -19.77 -2.74
N CYS A 154 -25.58 -18.92 -2.27
CA CYS A 154 -24.72 -19.28 -1.15
C CYS A 154 -25.33 -18.95 0.22
N TYR A 155 -26.13 -17.88 0.32
CA TYR A 155 -26.72 -17.43 1.59
C TYR A 155 -28.23 -17.64 1.70
N ASP A 156 -28.90 -18.16 0.67
CA ASP A 156 -30.34 -18.44 0.65
C ASP A 156 -31.21 -17.30 1.22
N ILE A 157 -31.00 -16.08 0.72
CA ILE A 157 -31.82 -14.93 1.16
C ILE A 157 -33.21 -14.97 0.50
N PRO A 158 -34.29 -14.61 1.24
CA PRO A 158 -35.65 -14.58 0.69
C PRO A 158 -35.89 -13.45 -0.33
N GLY A 159 -35.06 -12.40 -0.32
CA GLY A 159 -35.17 -11.33 -1.30
C GLY A 159 -34.12 -10.23 -1.17
N LEU A 160 -33.88 -9.54 -2.28
CA LEU A 160 -32.78 -8.59 -2.47
C LEU A 160 -33.28 -7.30 -3.11
N SER A 161 -32.74 -6.16 -2.68
CA SER A 161 -32.94 -4.86 -3.32
C SER A 161 -31.60 -4.11 -3.35
N TYR A 162 -31.29 -3.51 -4.50
CA TYR A 162 -30.08 -2.72 -4.71
C TYR A 162 -30.37 -1.24 -4.62
N GLY A 163 -29.39 -0.39 -4.31
CA GLY A 163 -29.53 1.04 -4.54
C GLY A 163 -28.21 1.79 -4.42
N VAL A 164 -28.18 3.04 -4.86
CA VAL A 164 -26.96 3.84 -4.92
C VAL A 164 -26.81 4.65 -3.63
N ASP A 165 -25.65 4.53 -3.00
CA ASP A 165 -25.26 5.18 -1.75
C ASP A 165 -25.55 6.70 -1.71
N SER A 166 -25.09 7.43 -2.73
CA SER A 166 -25.25 8.88 -2.86
C SER A 166 -26.70 9.31 -3.06
N LEU A 167 -27.51 8.49 -3.74
CA LEU A 167 -28.95 8.74 -3.90
C LEU A 167 -29.69 8.49 -2.60
N PHE A 168 -29.31 7.47 -1.83
CA PHE A 168 -29.85 7.27 -0.48
C PHE A 168 -29.47 8.40 0.46
N SER A 169 -28.24 8.91 0.39
CA SER A 169 -27.85 10.08 1.18
C SER A 169 -28.68 11.31 0.83
N PHE A 170 -28.89 11.58 -0.47
CA PHE A 170 -29.76 12.66 -0.96
C PHE A 170 -31.21 12.49 -0.47
N TYR A 171 -31.74 11.26 -0.56
CA TYR A 171 -33.07 10.89 -0.07
C TYR A 171 -33.21 11.10 1.45
N SER A 172 -32.23 10.67 2.25
CA SER A 172 -32.24 10.81 3.72
C SER A 172 -32.31 12.28 4.15
N ASN A 173 -31.69 13.17 3.37
CA ASN A 173 -31.64 14.61 3.60
C ASN A 173 -32.87 15.38 3.08
N GLN A 174 -33.87 14.69 2.51
CA GLN A 174 -35.14 15.27 2.04
C GLN A 174 -34.94 16.48 1.11
N ARG A 175 -33.95 16.38 0.22
CA ARG A 175 -33.57 17.47 -0.68
C ARG A 175 -34.64 17.76 -1.74
N PRO A 176 -34.64 18.95 -2.34
CA PRO A 176 -35.56 19.29 -3.42
C PRO A 176 -35.44 18.35 -4.63
N LYS A 177 -36.49 18.29 -5.44
CA LYS A 177 -36.55 17.43 -6.63
C LYS A 177 -35.56 17.81 -7.73
N ASN A 178 -35.02 19.03 -7.70
CA ASN A 178 -34.01 19.51 -8.63
C ASN A 178 -32.75 19.85 -7.83
N GLY A 179 -31.59 19.42 -8.32
CA GLY A 179 -30.32 19.71 -7.66
C GLY A 179 -29.14 18.99 -8.29
N LEU A 180 -27.94 19.33 -7.85
CA LEU A 180 -26.70 18.72 -8.29
C LEU A 180 -26.04 17.99 -7.11
N ILE A 181 -25.99 16.66 -7.17
CA ILE A 181 -25.28 15.87 -6.16
C ILE A 181 -23.79 15.81 -6.53
N ILE A 182 -22.92 16.09 -5.57
CA ILE A 182 -21.48 15.91 -5.65
C ILE A 182 -21.11 14.86 -4.60
N ALA A 183 -20.93 13.62 -5.06
CA ALA A 183 -20.66 12.47 -4.20
C ALA A 183 -19.16 12.17 -4.19
N THR A 184 -18.48 12.56 -3.12
CA THR A 184 -17.02 12.42 -2.94
C THR A 184 -16.69 11.15 -2.15
N GLY A 185 -16.45 10.05 -2.88
CA GLY A 185 -16.18 8.73 -2.32
C GLY A 185 -14.70 8.45 -2.05
N TYR A 186 -14.40 7.21 -1.65
CA TYR A 186 -13.02 6.78 -1.37
C TYR A 186 -12.18 6.61 -2.64
N HIS A 187 -12.71 6.03 -3.71
CA HIS A 187 -11.97 5.87 -4.98
C HIS A 187 -12.37 6.86 -6.07
N THR A 188 -13.59 7.39 -5.98
CA THR A 188 -14.23 8.10 -7.09
C THR A 188 -15.06 9.26 -6.58
N THR A 189 -15.16 10.31 -7.39
CA THR A 189 -16.10 11.42 -7.17
C THR A 189 -17.11 11.45 -8.32
N HIS A 190 -18.39 11.61 -8.02
CA HIS A 190 -19.45 11.70 -9.03
C HIS A 190 -20.16 13.04 -8.98
N VAL A 191 -20.45 13.59 -10.16
CA VAL A 191 -21.32 14.76 -10.34
C VAL A 191 -22.62 14.25 -10.97
N VAL A 192 -23.70 14.27 -10.19
CA VAL A 192 -24.98 13.63 -10.54
C VAL A 192 -26.09 14.69 -10.56
N PRO A 193 -26.51 15.15 -11.75
CA PRO A 193 -27.65 16.04 -11.87
C PRO A 193 -28.97 15.29 -11.60
N VAL A 194 -29.83 15.89 -10.78
CA VAL A 194 -31.17 15.41 -10.44
C VAL A 194 -32.20 16.42 -10.91
N MET A 195 -33.17 15.97 -11.70
CA MET A 195 -34.27 16.78 -12.21
C MET A 195 -35.60 16.06 -11.98
N ASN A 196 -36.59 16.78 -11.46
CA ASN A 196 -37.91 16.28 -11.13
C ASN A 196 -37.90 14.99 -10.26
N GLY A 197 -36.89 14.84 -9.41
CA GLY A 197 -36.71 13.72 -8.50
C GLY A 197 -36.07 12.48 -9.14
N ARG A 198 -35.51 12.60 -10.35
CA ARG A 198 -34.80 11.52 -11.05
C ARG A 198 -33.42 11.99 -11.49
N ILE A 199 -32.45 11.09 -11.54
CA ILE A 199 -31.13 11.37 -12.09
C ILE A 199 -31.21 11.56 -13.62
N VAL A 200 -30.41 12.46 -14.17
CA VAL A 200 -30.27 12.65 -15.63
C VAL A 200 -29.02 11.90 -16.08
N VAL A 201 -29.22 10.63 -16.42
CA VAL A 201 -28.16 9.62 -16.55
C VAL A 201 -27.09 10.01 -17.57
N GLU A 202 -27.49 10.47 -18.75
CA GLU A 202 -26.61 10.92 -19.84
C GLU A 202 -25.63 12.05 -19.45
N ASN A 203 -25.98 12.84 -18.43
CA ASN A 203 -25.22 14.01 -18.00
C ASN A 203 -24.43 13.77 -16.71
N ILE A 204 -24.41 12.54 -16.18
CA ILE A 204 -23.59 12.18 -15.02
C ILE A 204 -22.12 12.10 -15.43
N ARG A 205 -21.22 12.58 -14.58
CA ARG A 205 -19.77 12.41 -14.77
C ARG A 205 -19.10 11.82 -13.54
N ARG A 206 -18.10 10.97 -13.78
CA ARG A 206 -17.27 10.30 -12.78
C ARG A 206 -15.83 10.79 -12.94
N ILE A 207 -15.19 11.08 -11.82
CA ILE A 207 -13.77 11.39 -11.69
C ILE A 207 -13.15 10.23 -10.91
N ASN A 208 -12.04 9.65 -11.36
CA ASN A 208 -11.35 8.55 -10.69
C ASN A 208 -10.38 9.04 -9.59
N ILE A 209 -10.83 10.04 -8.85
CA ILE A 209 -10.12 10.62 -7.73
C ILE A 209 -11.08 10.68 -6.53
N GLY A 210 -10.63 10.11 -5.43
CA GLY A 210 -11.28 10.19 -4.13
C GLY A 210 -10.27 10.18 -2.99
N GLY A 211 -10.75 9.88 -1.78
CA GLY A 211 -9.92 9.86 -0.57
C GLY A 211 -8.68 8.96 -0.68
N SER A 212 -8.78 7.78 -1.28
CA SER A 212 -7.66 6.84 -1.49
C SER A 212 -6.51 7.48 -2.27
N ASN A 213 -6.81 8.26 -3.30
CA ASN A 213 -5.80 8.98 -4.08
C ASN A 213 -5.15 10.09 -3.25
N MET A 214 -5.93 10.85 -2.48
CA MET A 214 -5.43 11.91 -1.60
C MET A 214 -4.49 11.33 -0.52
N ILE A 215 -4.90 10.21 0.10
CA ILE A 215 -4.12 9.49 1.11
C ILE A 215 -2.83 8.95 0.49
N ALA A 216 -2.92 8.28 -0.66
CA ALA A 216 -1.76 7.73 -1.34
C ALA A 216 -0.77 8.84 -1.74
N PHE A 217 -1.27 9.98 -2.20
CA PHE A 217 -0.41 11.11 -2.55
C PHE A 217 0.24 11.75 -1.31
N LEU A 218 -0.53 12.00 -0.23
CA LEU A 218 0.03 12.47 1.05
C LEU A 218 1.12 11.53 1.58
N HIS A 219 0.83 10.23 1.56
CA HIS A 219 1.77 9.17 1.95
C HIS A 219 3.08 9.26 1.17
N ARG A 220 3.02 9.40 -0.17
CA ARG A 220 4.22 9.55 -0.99
C ARG A 220 4.95 10.86 -0.74
N CYS A 221 4.24 11.97 -0.56
CA CYS A 221 4.87 13.25 -0.20
C CYS A 221 5.65 13.13 1.11
N LEU A 222 5.06 12.52 2.13
CA LEU A 222 5.72 12.33 3.43
C LEU A 222 6.92 11.38 3.35
N GLN A 223 6.82 10.28 2.60
CA GLN A 223 7.94 9.35 2.40
C GLN A 223 9.12 9.99 1.65
N LEU A 224 8.84 10.83 0.65
CA LEU A 224 9.86 11.57 -0.08
C LEU A 224 10.52 12.66 0.78
N LYS A 225 9.75 13.28 1.68
CA LYS A 225 10.26 14.29 2.63
C LYS A 225 11.07 13.69 3.77
N TYR A 226 10.66 12.53 4.27
CA TYR A 226 11.27 11.84 5.43
C TYR A 226 11.72 10.43 5.05
N THR A 227 12.77 10.36 4.25
CA THR A 227 13.29 9.10 3.69
C THR A 227 13.75 8.09 4.75
N PHE A 228 14.20 8.57 5.91
CA PHE A 228 14.57 7.71 7.04
C PHE A 228 13.37 7.03 7.72
N HIS A 229 12.19 7.64 7.63
CA HIS A 229 10.97 7.20 8.31
C HIS A 229 9.98 6.51 7.37
N ILE A 230 10.41 6.08 6.18
CA ILE A 230 9.55 5.47 5.14
C ILE A 230 8.68 4.34 5.71
N ASN A 231 9.25 3.48 6.56
CA ASN A 231 8.54 2.36 7.17
C ASN A 231 7.55 2.78 8.28
N ALA A 232 7.79 3.93 8.91
CA ALA A 232 6.92 4.46 9.95
C ALA A 232 5.76 5.29 9.35
N ILE A 233 5.91 5.78 8.12
CA ILE A 233 4.88 6.52 7.41
C ILE A 233 4.11 5.51 6.55
N THR A 234 3.00 5.01 7.07
CA THR A 234 2.15 4.02 6.39
C THR A 234 0.91 4.68 5.79
N LEU A 235 0.17 3.94 4.96
CA LEU A 235 -1.06 4.44 4.34
C LEU A 235 -2.14 4.79 5.36
N SER A 236 -2.38 3.92 6.35
CA SER A 236 -3.34 4.11 7.45
C SER A 236 -2.98 5.30 8.33
N ARG A 237 -1.69 5.49 8.65
CA ARG A 237 -1.24 6.69 9.36
C ARG A 237 -1.44 7.96 8.53
N SER A 238 -1.12 7.91 7.24
CA SER A 238 -1.31 9.03 6.32
C SER A 238 -2.79 9.39 6.16
N GLU A 239 -3.68 8.41 6.22
CA GLU A 239 -5.11 8.61 6.25
C GLU A 239 -5.57 9.37 7.49
N VAL A 240 -5.13 8.97 8.68
CA VAL A 240 -5.45 9.71 9.92
C VAL A 240 -4.96 11.16 9.82
N LEU A 241 -3.75 11.37 9.27
CA LEU A 241 -3.21 12.71 9.05
C LEU A 241 -4.07 13.53 8.08
N LEU A 242 -4.54 12.93 6.98
CA LEU A 242 -5.40 13.60 6.02
C LEU A 242 -6.74 14.00 6.64
N HIS A 243 -7.41 13.07 7.33
CA HIS A 243 -8.72 13.36 7.93
C HIS A 243 -8.63 14.38 9.08
N LYS A 244 -7.54 14.35 9.86
CA LYS A 244 -7.37 15.24 11.01
C LYS A 244 -6.84 16.63 10.64
N TYR A 245 -5.95 16.71 9.65
CA TYR A 245 -5.20 17.93 9.36
C TYR A 245 -5.31 18.41 7.90
N GLY A 246 -5.81 17.58 6.98
CA GLY A 246 -6.02 17.96 5.59
C GLY A 246 -7.10 19.03 5.46
N GLU A 247 -6.91 19.94 4.51
CA GLU A 247 -7.88 20.99 4.22
C GLU A 247 -7.81 21.40 2.75
N PHE A 248 -8.96 21.70 2.16
CA PHE A 248 -9.02 22.34 0.86
C PHE A 248 -8.73 23.84 1.04
N ALA A 249 -7.71 24.34 0.35
CA ALA A 249 -7.41 25.76 0.34
C ALA A 249 -8.51 26.51 -0.44
N TYR A 250 -8.96 27.65 0.12
CA TYR A 250 -9.90 28.54 -0.57
C TYR A 250 -9.27 29.08 -1.87
N ASP A 251 -8.05 29.61 -1.77
CA ASP A 251 -7.16 29.88 -2.91
C ASP A 251 -5.88 29.06 -2.75
N TYR A 252 -5.66 28.14 -3.68
CA TYR A 252 -4.52 27.25 -3.61
C TYR A 252 -3.18 27.97 -3.85
N MET A 253 -3.12 28.89 -4.81
CA MET A 253 -1.88 29.58 -5.17
C MET A 253 -1.48 30.58 -4.08
N GLU A 254 -2.44 31.33 -3.54
CA GLU A 254 -2.20 32.22 -2.39
C GLU A 254 -1.79 31.41 -1.15
N ALA A 255 -2.47 30.30 -0.87
CA ALA A 255 -2.10 29.42 0.25
C ALA A 255 -0.68 28.88 0.10
N LEU A 256 -0.26 28.49 -1.12
CA LEU A 256 1.12 28.08 -1.40
C LEU A 256 2.14 29.19 -1.14
N GLN A 257 1.84 30.44 -1.52
CA GLN A 257 2.72 31.58 -1.26
C GLN A 257 2.90 31.84 0.24
N ASN A 258 1.83 31.68 1.02
CA ASN A 258 1.90 31.83 2.48
C ASN A 258 2.87 30.83 3.13
N TRP A 259 2.97 29.61 2.62
CA TRP A 259 3.92 28.59 3.13
C TRP A 259 5.40 28.95 2.91
N ALA A 260 5.73 29.96 2.10
CA ALA A 260 7.09 30.48 1.98
C ALA A 260 7.51 31.37 3.17
N SER A 261 6.54 31.89 3.94
CA SER A 261 6.82 32.69 5.14
C SER A 261 7.14 31.80 6.34
N LEU A 262 8.27 32.09 7.02
CA LEU A 262 8.68 31.34 8.20
C LEU A 262 7.69 31.51 9.37
N GLU A 263 7.14 32.72 9.55
CA GLU A 263 6.13 32.99 10.59
C GLU A 263 4.85 32.19 10.32
N TYR A 264 4.42 32.14 9.05
CA TYR A 264 3.27 31.33 8.66
C TYR A 264 3.54 29.84 8.85
N TYR A 265 4.74 29.37 8.47
CA TYR A 265 5.16 27.99 8.66
C TYR A 265 5.07 27.59 10.14
N ASP A 266 5.71 28.34 11.02
CA ASP A 266 5.76 28.08 12.46
C ASP A 266 4.37 28.03 13.09
N LYS A 267 3.46 28.88 12.64
CA LYS A 267 2.08 28.92 13.14
C LYS A 267 1.20 27.77 12.63
N ASN A 268 1.41 27.32 11.39
CA ASN A 268 0.47 26.43 10.69
C ASN A 268 0.97 24.99 10.52
N VAL A 269 2.26 24.74 10.65
CA VAL A 269 2.83 23.39 10.57
C VAL A 269 2.29 22.51 11.69
N LYS A 270 1.97 21.26 11.36
CA LYS A 270 1.59 20.25 12.34
C LYS A 270 2.78 19.35 12.60
N LYS A 271 3.30 19.39 13.82
CA LYS A 271 4.41 18.54 14.27
C LYS A 271 3.84 17.24 14.83
N ILE A 272 4.17 16.13 14.19
CA ILE A 272 3.68 14.80 14.51
C ILE A 272 4.85 13.97 15.03
N GLN A 273 4.77 13.50 16.26
CA GLN A 273 5.78 12.66 16.86
C GLN A 273 5.56 11.20 16.45
N LEU A 274 6.50 10.63 15.72
CA LEU A 274 6.56 9.19 15.48
C LEU A 274 6.94 8.44 16.76
N PRO A 275 6.57 7.15 16.88
CA PRO A 275 7.03 6.33 17.97
C PRO A 275 8.54 6.22 17.84
N PHE A 276 9.22 6.60 18.91
CA PHE A 276 10.66 6.48 19.00
C PHE A 276 10.96 5.96 20.38
N ASN A 277 11.90 5.03 20.44
CA ASN A 277 12.49 4.71 21.73
C ASN A 277 13.36 5.91 22.07
N GLN A 278 12.87 6.79 22.95
CA GLN A 278 13.80 7.59 23.75
C GLN A 278 14.77 6.56 24.31
N THR A 279 16.04 6.65 23.95
CA THR A 279 17.05 6.37 24.94
C THR A 279 16.76 7.39 26.05
N THR A 280 15.80 7.07 26.93
CA THR A 280 15.93 7.45 28.33
C THR A 280 17.39 7.19 28.61
N ALA A 281 18.09 8.19 29.16
CA ALA A 281 19.36 7.90 29.81
C ALA A 281 19.06 6.67 30.67
N ASN A 282 19.47 5.50 30.18
CA ASN A 282 19.12 4.25 30.82
C ASN A 282 19.57 4.49 32.26
N PRO A 283 18.74 4.26 33.30
CA PRO A 283 19.24 4.33 34.67
C PRO A 283 20.50 3.49 34.64
N THR A 284 21.67 4.13 34.77
CA THR A 284 22.93 3.73 34.14
C THR A 284 22.95 2.22 34.08
N LEU A 285 22.55 1.61 32.94
CA LEU A 285 22.42 0.16 32.86
C LEU A 285 23.73 -0.33 33.46
N THR A 286 23.66 -1.12 34.53
CA THR A 286 24.87 -1.57 35.20
C THR A 286 25.76 -2.14 34.11
N THR A 287 27.09 -2.00 34.26
CA THR A 287 28.06 -2.48 33.26
C THR A 287 27.69 -3.87 32.74
N GLU A 288 27.14 -4.72 33.61
CA GLU A 288 26.51 -6.01 33.30
C GLU A 288 25.33 -5.99 32.32
N GLN A 289 24.29 -5.17 32.50
CA GLN A 289 23.10 -5.21 31.64
C GLN A 289 23.36 -4.62 30.24
N LYS A 290 24.30 -3.66 30.12
CA LYS A 290 24.81 -3.21 28.80
C LYS A 290 25.64 -4.30 28.14
N PHE A 291 26.47 -4.98 28.93
CA PHE A 291 27.28 -6.11 28.48
C PHE A 291 26.39 -7.25 27.98
N GLU A 292 25.29 -7.56 28.66
CA GLU A 292 24.39 -8.66 28.31
C GLU A 292 23.62 -8.45 26.99
N LYS A 293 23.04 -7.25 26.78
CA LYS A 293 22.42 -6.90 25.47
C LYS A 293 23.43 -6.86 24.32
N LYS A 294 24.67 -6.40 24.59
CA LYS A 294 25.75 -6.32 23.60
C LYS A 294 26.34 -7.69 23.27
N LYS A 295 26.38 -8.58 24.26
CA LYS A 295 26.73 -10.01 24.16
C LYS A 295 25.69 -10.76 23.34
N GLU A 296 24.41 -10.43 23.48
CA GLU A 296 23.36 -11.01 22.63
C GLU A 296 23.47 -10.56 21.16
N LEU A 297 23.74 -9.27 20.91
CA LEU A 297 23.93 -8.75 19.54
C LEU A 297 25.17 -9.36 18.86
N SER A 298 26.27 -9.48 19.60
CA SER A 298 27.52 -10.09 19.12
C SER A 298 27.34 -11.59 18.88
N ARG A 299 26.58 -12.29 19.73
CA ARG A 299 26.20 -13.68 19.53
C ARG A 299 25.42 -13.87 18.23
N ARG A 300 24.44 -12.99 17.94
CA ARG A 300 23.69 -13.04 16.67
C ARG A 300 24.59 -12.81 15.45
N LEU A 301 25.57 -11.92 15.55
CA LEU A 301 26.53 -11.67 14.45
C LEU A 301 27.43 -12.88 14.19
N VAL A 302 27.90 -13.55 15.25
CA VAL A 302 28.67 -14.81 15.15
C VAL A 302 27.81 -15.93 14.55
N GLU A 303 26.54 -16.02 14.93
CA GLU A 303 25.57 -17.00 14.41
C GLU A 303 25.27 -16.78 12.92
N ILE A 304 25.08 -15.52 12.49
CA ILE A 304 24.94 -15.16 11.07
C ILE A 304 26.21 -15.50 10.29
N ASN A 305 27.39 -15.20 10.83
CA ASN A 305 28.68 -15.50 10.19
C ASN A 305 28.99 -17.01 10.16
N ALA A 306 28.49 -17.79 11.11
CA ALA A 306 28.57 -19.26 11.07
C ALA A 306 27.64 -19.82 9.99
N ARG A 307 26.38 -19.37 9.97
CA ARG A 307 25.39 -19.77 8.97
C ARG A 307 25.83 -19.42 7.54
N ARG A 308 26.43 -18.25 7.31
CA ARG A 308 26.99 -17.87 6.00
C ARG A 308 28.18 -18.74 5.59
N ARG A 309 28.98 -19.20 6.56
CA ARG A 309 30.08 -20.15 6.27
C ARG A 309 29.53 -21.50 5.86
N GLU A 310 28.45 -21.97 6.49
CA GLU A 310 27.72 -23.18 6.08
C GLU A 310 27.08 -23.02 4.70
N GLU A 311 26.40 -21.91 4.43
CA GLU A 311 25.78 -21.63 3.12
C GLU A 311 26.83 -21.54 2.00
N ARG A 312 27.97 -20.90 2.25
CA ARG A 312 29.09 -20.84 1.29
C ARG A 312 29.76 -22.20 1.09
N LEU A 313 29.90 -22.99 2.16
CA LEU A 313 30.39 -24.38 2.05
C LEU A 313 29.45 -25.22 1.18
N ALA A 314 28.14 -25.13 1.40
CA ALA A 314 27.14 -25.85 0.61
C ALA A 314 27.18 -25.46 -0.88
N GLN A 315 27.34 -24.17 -1.18
CA GLN A 315 27.50 -23.69 -2.57
C GLN A 315 28.80 -24.20 -3.22
N ASP A 316 29.92 -24.16 -2.49
CA ASP A 316 31.19 -24.67 -2.99
C ASP A 316 31.14 -26.21 -3.17
N GLU A 317 30.42 -26.95 -2.31
CA GLU A 317 30.19 -28.40 -2.43
C GLU A 317 29.29 -28.77 -3.61
N GLU A 318 28.22 -28.01 -3.84
CA GLU A 318 27.33 -28.17 -5.01
C GLU A 318 28.08 -27.90 -6.32
N LEU A 319 28.86 -26.82 -6.37
CA LEU A 319 29.71 -26.51 -7.52
C LEU A 319 30.77 -27.60 -7.74
N LEU A 320 31.38 -28.13 -6.67
CA LEU A 320 32.35 -29.22 -6.78
C LEU A 320 31.72 -30.47 -7.40
N LEU A 321 30.50 -30.82 -6.98
CA LEU A 321 29.75 -31.96 -7.51
C LEU A 321 29.44 -31.79 -9.00
N GLN A 322 28.98 -30.61 -9.41
CA GLN A 322 28.71 -30.30 -10.83
C GLN A 322 29.97 -30.43 -11.69
N LEU A 323 31.10 -29.89 -11.21
CA LEU A 323 32.38 -29.98 -11.93
C LEU A 323 32.93 -31.41 -11.99
N GLN A 324 32.72 -32.22 -10.95
CA GLN A 324 33.12 -33.63 -10.93
C GLN A 324 32.28 -34.49 -11.87
N GLN A 325 30.97 -34.25 -11.97
CA GLN A 325 30.09 -34.89 -12.96
C GLN A 325 30.53 -34.56 -14.38
N LEU A 326 30.94 -33.31 -14.64
CA LEU A 326 31.49 -32.89 -15.92
C LEU A 326 32.81 -33.58 -16.26
N GLU A 327 33.66 -33.86 -15.26
CA GLU A 327 34.90 -34.62 -15.46
C GLU A 327 34.60 -36.08 -15.80
N GLU A 328 33.60 -36.71 -15.15
CA GLU A 328 33.17 -38.09 -15.42
C GLU A 328 32.60 -38.24 -16.84
N SER A 329 31.69 -37.35 -17.26
CA SER A 329 31.17 -37.32 -18.63
C SER A 329 32.27 -37.07 -19.68
N ALA A 330 33.30 -36.29 -19.35
CA ALA A 330 34.46 -36.11 -20.23
C ALA A 330 35.27 -37.40 -20.41
N GLU A 331 35.38 -38.20 -19.36
CA GLU A 331 36.12 -39.47 -19.35
C GLU A 331 35.34 -40.60 -20.04
N ASP A 332 34.01 -40.55 -20.01
CA ASP A 332 33.10 -41.44 -20.74
C ASP A 332 33.02 -41.13 -22.26
N GLY A 333 33.58 -40.00 -22.70
CA GLY A 333 33.70 -39.62 -24.10
C GLY A 333 32.55 -38.77 -24.65
N ASP A 334 31.72 -38.19 -23.78
CA ASP A 334 30.63 -37.29 -24.16
C ASP A 334 31.14 -35.91 -24.61
N ASP A 335 30.40 -35.24 -25.50
CA ASP A 335 30.73 -33.86 -25.91
C ASP A 335 30.31 -32.85 -24.84
N ILE A 336 31.25 -32.47 -24.00
CA ILE A 336 31.05 -31.54 -22.87
C ILE A 336 31.34 -30.07 -23.22
N ARG A 337 31.49 -29.71 -24.51
CA ARG A 337 31.88 -28.34 -24.91
C ARG A 337 30.88 -27.26 -24.46
N GLU A 338 29.59 -27.56 -24.55
CA GLU A 338 28.53 -26.62 -24.16
C GLU A 338 28.51 -26.43 -22.64
N ALA A 339 28.61 -27.52 -21.87
CA ALA A 339 28.66 -27.45 -20.41
C ALA A 339 29.96 -26.85 -19.86
N LEU A 340 31.10 -27.00 -20.55
CA LEU A 340 32.32 -26.24 -20.24
C LEU A 340 32.12 -24.73 -20.45
N ALA A 341 31.39 -24.33 -21.49
CA ALA A 341 31.09 -22.93 -21.75
C ALA A 341 30.16 -22.32 -20.68
N GLU A 342 29.17 -23.08 -20.19
CA GLU A 342 28.29 -22.66 -19.08
C GLU A 342 29.08 -22.32 -17.80
N HIS A 343 30.14 -23.07 -17.52
CA HIS A 343 31.05 -22.79 -16.40
C HIS A 343 32.25 -21.88 -16.74
N SER A 344 32.25 -21.27 -17.94
CA SER A 344 33.34 -20.40 -18.44
C SER A 344 34.72 -21.08 -18.49
N LEU A 345 34.77 -22.37 -18.80
CA LEU A 345 35.98 -23.18 -18.91
C LEU A 345 36.29 -23.47 -20.39
N LYS A 346 37.57 -23.40 -20.78
CA LYS A 346 37.98 -23.56 -22.19
C LYS A 346 38.34 -24.99 -22.57
N ASP A 347 38.86 -25.74 -21.61
CA ASP A 347 39.32 -27.10 -21.82
C ASP A 347 39.22 -27.92 -20.53
N VAL A 348 39.33 -29.24 -20.69
CA VAL A 348 39.32 -30.21 -19.58
C VAL A 348 40.47 -29.95 -18.59
N GLY A 349 41.57 -29.33 -19.02
CA GLY A 349 42.67 -28.93 -18.14
C GLY A 349 42.33 -27.75 -17.22
N GLU A 350 41.51 -26.80 -17.66
CA GLU A 350 40.91 -25.75 -16.82
C GLU A 350 39.87 -26.33 -15.85
N LEU A 351 39.08 -27.31 -16.29
CA LEU A 351 38.13 -28.04 -15.44
C LEU A 351 38.85 -28.70 -14.25
N LYS A 352 39.92 -29.48 -14.50
CA LYS A 352 40.71 -30.13 -13.43
C LYS A 352 41.35 -29.13 -12.45
N ARG A 353 41.79 -27.96 -12.94
CA ARG A 353 42.32 -26.88 -12.10
C ARG A 353 41.23 -26.22 -11.24
N MET A 354 40.04 -26.04 -11.79
CA MET A 354 38.90 -25.49 -11.05
C MET A 354 38.45 -26.46 -9.95
N ILE A 355 38.33 -27.76 -10.26
CA ILE A 355 38.03 -28.82 -9.28
C ILE A 355 39.04 -28.78 -8.14
N SER A 356 40.35 -28.76 -8.43
CA SER A 356 41.40 -28.67 -7.40
C SER A 356 41.27 -27.40 -6.53
N THR A 357 40.92 -26.27 -7.14
CA THR A 357 40.76 -24.99 -6.45
C THR A 357 39.53 -24.97 -5.55
N VAL A 358 38.39 -25.46 -6.03
CA VAL A 358 37.14 -25.57 -5.26
C VAL A 358 37.32 -26.58 -4.13
N ASN A 359 37.93 -27.73 -4.40
CA ASN A 359 38.20 -28.75 -3.39
C ASN A 359 39.10 -28.23 -2.26
N SER A 360 40.16 -27.47 -2.60
CA SER A 360 41.00 -26.79 -1.58
C SER A 360 40.22 -25.78 -0.74
N ARG A 361 39.22 -25.10 -1.31
CA ARG A 361 38.35 -24.16 -0.57
C ARG A 361 37.40 -24.90 0.37
N VAL A 362 36.78 -25.99 -0.09
CA VAL A 362 35.94 -26.88 0.72
C VAL A 362 36.74 -27.44 1.89
N ASP A 363 37.93 -27.98 1.65
CA ASP A 363 38.81 -28.54 2.69
C ASP A 363 39.24 -27.51 3.73
N LYS A 364 39.67 -26.31 3.29
CA LYS A 364 40.01 -25.21 4.20
C LYS A 364 38.83 -24.76 5.05
N THR A 365 37.63 -24.77 4.49
CA THR A 365 36.41 -24.37 5.18
C THR A 365 35.96 -25.44 6.18
N ARG A 366 36.00 -26.73 5.79
CA ARG A 366 35.77 -27.87 6.68
C ARG A 366 36.78 -27.94 7.83
N GLN A 367 38.07 -27.70 7.58
CA GLN A 367 39.10 -27.64 8.63
C GLN A 367 38.84 -26.50 9.63
N LYS A 368 38.34 -25.35 9.16
CA LYS A 368 37.94 -24.24 10.03
C LYS A 368 36.68 -24.53 10.85
N MET A 369 35.79 -25.41 10.37
CA MET A 369 34.59 -25.85 11.09
C MET A 369 34.88 -26.99 12.07
N ASN A 370 35.82 -27.88 11.75
CA ASN A 370 36.16 -29.07 12.54
C ASN A 370 37.30 -28.87 13.55
N ALA A 371 37.82 -27.65 13.72
CA ALA A 371 38.74 -27.36 14.82
C ALA A 371 38.07 -27.71 16.17
N PRO A 372 38.77 -28.37 17.12
CA PRO A 372 38.14 -28.87 18.35
C PRO A 372 37.54 -27.70 19.14
N THR A 373 36.21 -27.76 19.25
CA THR A 373 35.33 -26.72 19.79
C THR A 373 34.71 -27.30 21.06
N THR A 374 35.25 -26.95 22.23
CA THR A 374 34.66 -27.30 23.52
C THR A 374 33.46 -26.38 23.76
N THR A 375 32.25 -26.95 23.72
CA THR A 375 30.97 -26.41 24.20
C THR A 375 30.54 -25.05 23.60
N SER A 376 29.62 -25.15 22.63
CA SER A 376 29.09 -24.10 21.75
C SER A 376 28.58 -22.80 22.39
N SER A 377 28.31 -22.76 23.70
CA SER A 377 27.83 -21.55 24.40
C SER A 377 28.95 -20.65 24.93
N GLN A 378 30.12 -21.21 25.27
CA GLN A 378 31.25 -20.45 25.86
C GLN A 378 32.15 -19.83 24.78
N GLN A 379 32.26 -20.45 23.61
CA GLN A 379 33.17 -20.00 22.55
C GLN A 379 32.61 -18.78 21.79
N ILE A 380 31.31 -18.74 21.53
CA ILE A 380 30.63 -17.55 20.98
C ILE A 380 30.77 -16.36 21.93
N GLN A 381 30.80 -16.63 23.24
CA GLN A 381 31.08 -15.66 24.29
C GLN A 381 32.52 -15.13 24.21
N SER A 382 33.50 -16.03 24.03
CA SER A 382 34.92 -15.69 23.93
C SER A 382 35.28 -14.90 22.67
N ASP A 383 34.63 -15.18 21.54
CA ASP A 383 34.90 -14.50 20.27
C ASP A 383 34.21 -13.14 20.19
N ALA A 384 33.04 -12.99 20.82
CA ALA A 384 32.40 -11.69 21.03
C ALA A 384 33.22 -10.76 21.94
N ASP A 385 33.82 -11.31 23.02
CA ASP A 385 34.68 -10.54 23.92
C ASP A 385 36.02 -10.15 23.26
N LYS A 386 36.57 -10.98 22.37
CA LYS A 386 37.78 -10.63 21.58
C LYS A 386 37.54 -9.50 20.57
N LEU A 387 36.36 -9.43 19.95
CA LEU A 387 36.04 -8.40 18.96
C LEU A 387 35.93 -7.00 19.58
N LEU A 388 35.65 -6.93 20.88
CA LEU A 388 35.43 -5.69 21.63
C LEU A 388 36.64 -5.23 22.45
N GLN A 389 37.76 -5.95 22.41
CA GLN A 389 38.99 -5.56 23.10
C GLN A 389 40.07 -5.13 22.09
N PRO A 390 40.91 -4.14 22.45
CA PRO A 390 42.05 -3.80 21.61
C PRO A 390 42.96 -5.03 21.45
N PRO A 391 43.57 -5.21 20.27
CA PRO A 391 44.54 -6.28 20.05
C PRO A 391 45.65 -6.28 21.13
N PRO A 392 46.22 -7.45 21.50
CA PRO A 392 47.16 -7.57 22.62
C PRO A 392 48.40 -6.66 22.56
N ASN A 393 48.71 -6.11 21.39
CA ASN A 393 49.89 -5.29 21.12
C ASN A 393 49.55 -3.81 20.81
N MET A 394 48.32 -3.34 21.10
CA MET A 394 47.89 -1.99 20.76
C MET A 394 47.14 -1.33 21.92
N THR A 395 47.37 -0.03 22.12
CA THR A 395 46.62 0.75 23.12
C THR A 395 45.19 1.03 22.64
N VAL A 396 44.28 1.32 23.59
CA VAL A 396 42.88 1.67 23.27
C VAL A 396 42.81 2.89 22.34
N ALA A 397 43.66 3.89 22.55
CA ALA A 397 43.67 5.11 21.74
C ALA A 397 44.11 4.84 20.29
N GLU A 398 45.18 4.07 20.10
CA GLU A 398 45.66 3.66 18.78
C GLU A 398 44.62 2.79 18.05
N TRP A 399 43.92 1.92 18.78
CA TRP A 399 42.86 1.09 18.23
C TRP A 399 41.66 1.90 17.74
N VAL A 400 41.25 2.90 18.53
CA VAL A 400 40.18 3.82 18.17
C VAL A 400 40.54 4.63 16.92
N GLU A 401 41.77 5.13 16.82
CA GLU A 401 42.23 5.87 15.64
C GLU A 401 42.29 4.99 14.39
N GLU A 402 42.78 3.75 14.52
CA GLU A 402 42.79 2.79 13.42
C GLU A 402 41.36 2.43 12.98
N THR A 403 40.44 2.31 13.93
CA THR A 403 39.03 2.05 13.67
C THR A 403 38.35 3.22 12.96
N ARG A 404 38.66 4.47 13.33
CA ARG A 404 38.21 5.67 12.58
C ARG A 404 38.71 5.64 11.15
N ARG A 405 40.01 5.37 10.96
CA ARG A 405 40.61 5.28 9.62
C ARG A 405 39.96 4.18 8.77
N LYS A 406 39.63 3.03 9.35
CA LYS A 406 38.90 1.94 8.67
C LYS A 406 37.48 2.34 8.29
N ARG A 407 36.73 2.98 9.20
CA ARG A 407 35.39 3.53 8.93
C ARG A 407 35.43 4.53 7.79
N ASP A 408 36.31 5.51 7.87
CA ASP A 408 36.38 6.61 6.91
C ASP A 408 36.79 6.09 5.53
N ALA A 409 37.73 5.12 5.46
CA ALA A 409 38.07 4.45 4.20
C ALA A 409 36.88 3.72 3.55
N ILE A 410 35.98 3.11 4.34
CA ILE A 410 34.75 2.47 3.83
C ILE A 410 33.78 3.53 3.31
N ILE A 411 33.60 4.63 4.04
CA ILE A 411 32.73 5.75 3.65
C ILE A 411 33.24 6.41 2.36
N ASP A 412 34.53 6.69 2.26
CA ASP A 412 35.17 7.26 1.08
C ASP A 412 35.02 6.35 -0.13
N LYS A 413 35.19 5.03 0.05
CA LYS A 413 34.99 4.05 -1.02
C LYS A 413 33.54 4.05 -1.50
N ARG A 414 32.55 4.17 -0.61
CA ARG A 414 31.12 4.30 -0.96
C ARG A 414 30.84 5.59 -1.70
N GLN A 415 31.38 6.71 -1.23
CA GLN A 415 31.19 8.01 -1.85
C GLN A 415 31.82 8.04 -3.23
N ALA A 416 33.02 7.49 -3.41
CA ALA A 416 33.67 7.33 -4.70
C ALA A 416 32.86 6.44 -5.66
N ARG A 417 32.29 5.31 -5.20
CA ARG A 417 31.38 4.48 -6.01
C ARG A 417 30.12 5.24 -6.41
N ARG A 418 29.49 5.97 -5.48
CA ARG A 418 28.31 6.80 -5.74
C ARG A 418 28.62 7.92 -6.74
N GLN A 419 29.78 8.55 -6.63
CA GLN A 419 30.26 9.58 -7.55
C GLN A 419 30.51 8.99 -8.95
N ARG A 420 31.20 7.84 -9.03
CA ARG A 420 31.40 7.10 -10.30
C ARG A 420 30.06 6.75 -10.95
N LYS A 421 29.07 6.28 -10.19
CA LYS A 421 27.71 6.00 -10.68
C LYS A 421 27.01 7.25 -11.22
N GLN A 422 27.15 8.40 -10.53
CA GLN A 422 26.61 9.68 -10.99
C GLN A 422 27.33 10.20 -12.24
N ASP A 423 28.64 10.00 -12.37
CA ASP A 423 29.43 10.43 -13.52
C ASP A 423 29.25 9.49 -14.73
N LEU A 424 28.95 8.22 -14.50
CA LEU A 424 28.52 7.25 -15.51
C LEU A 424 27.12 7.58 -16.07
N ALA A 425 26.24 8.18 -15.26
CA ALA A 425 24.90 8.61 -15.70
C ALA A 425 24.92 9.91 -16.55
N LYS A 426 26.02 10.68 -16.52
CA LYS A 426 26.17 11.90 -17.33
C LYS A 426 26.62 11.55 -18.75
N ARG A 427 25.78 11.85 -19.74
CA ARG A 427 25.94 11.53 -21.18
C ARG A 427 27.22 12.04 -21.89
N ARG A 428 28.13 12.77 -21.22
CA ARG A 428 29.29 13.47 -21.82
C ARG A 428 30.64 13.18 -21.15
N THR A 429 30.77 12.10 -20.38
CA THR A 429 32.05 11.73 -19.74
C THR A 429 32.88 10.80 -20.63
N ALA A 430 34.21 10.83 -20.50
CA ALA A 430 35.13 9.97 -21.26
C ALA A 430 34.83 8.48 -21.09
N ALA A 431 34.35 8.07 -19.91
CA ALA A 431 33.90 6.71 -19.64
C ALA A 431 32.61 6.34 -20.42
N ALA A 432 31.67 7.29 -20.58
CA ALA A 432 30.49 7.09 -21.42
C ALA A 432 30.85 7.03 -22.92
N GLN A 433 31.85 7.80 -23.34
CA GLN A 433 32.40 7.74 -24.71
C GLN A 433 33.13 6.43 -24.97
N GLU A 434 33.87 5.89 -24.01
CA GLU A 434 34.54 4.59 -24.15
C GLU A 434 33.53 3.44 -24.15
N ARG A 435 32.47 3.51 -23.33
CA ARG A 435 31.33 2.57 -23.40
C ARG A 435 30.62 2.64 -24.76
N MET A 436 30.33 3.83 -25.28
CA MET A 436 29.77 3.99 -26.64
C MET A 436 30.72 3.48 -27.72
N ARG A 437 32.03 3.65 -27.56
CA ARG A 437 33.03 3.15 -28.50
C ARG A 437 33.04 1.63 -28.52
N ILE A 438 32.98 0.98 -27.35
CA ILE A 438 32.91 -0.48 -27.22
C ILE A 438 31.59 -1.01 -27.80
N ILE A 439 30.44 -0.43 -27.41
CA ILE A 439 29.11 -0.78 -27.95
C ILE A 439 29.07 -0.60 -29.48
N SER A 440 29.62 0.51 -29.99
CA SER A 440 29.69 0.78 -31.44
C SER A 440 30.65 -0.18 -32.16
N HIS A 441 31.73 -0.63 -31.52
CA HIS A 441 32.66 -1.60 -32.10
C HIS A 441 32.05 -3.01 -32.14
N LEU A 442 31.27 -3.39 -31.13
CA LEU A 442 30.47 -4.61 -31.09
C LEU A 442 29.35 -4.59 -32.13
N ALA A 443 28.60 -3.49 -32.24
CA ALA A 443 27.55 -3.31 -33.25
C ALA A 443 28.10 -3.30 -34.69
N ARG A 444 29.39 -2.99 -34.90
CA ARG A 444 30.02 -2.98 -36.23
C ARG A 444 30.32 -4.37 -36.79
N LYS A 445 30.26 -5.41 -35.97
CA LYS A 445 30.61 -6.79 -36.36
C LYS A 445 29.52 -7.47 -37.19
N GLU A 446 28.30 -6.93 -37.21
CA GLU A 446 27.21 -7.42 -38.06
C GLU A 446 26.67 -6.31 -38.96
N LYS A 447 26.97 -6.40 -40.26
CA LYS A 447 26.21 -5.68 -41.27
C LYS A 447 24.92 -6.47 -41.54
N GLY A 448 23.78 -6.04 -41.03
CA GLY A 448 22.51 -6.39 -41.67
C GLY A 448 21.23 -6.53 -40.83
N SER A 449 21.28 -6.64 -39.50
CA SER A 449 20.05 -6.75 -38.69
C SER A 449 20.17 -6.09 -37.33
N ASP A 450 19.13 -5.33 -36.97
CA ASP A 450 18.96 -4.63 -35.70
C ASP A 450 18.35 -5.59 -34.65
N ASP A 451 19.11 -6.63 -34.28
CA ASP A 451 18.70 -7.66 -33.30
C ASP A 451 19.54 -7.58 -32.00
N PHE A 452 20.21 -6.44 -31.79
CA PHE A 452 21.08 -6.18 -30.65
C PHE A 452 20.26 -6.09 -29.35
N GLY A 453 20.48 -7.04 -28.43
CA GLY A 453 19.74 -7.15 -27.16
C GLY A 453 18.76 -8.33 -27.07
N MET A 454 18.59 -9.12 -28.14
CA MET A 454 17.76 -10.34 -28.16
C MET A 454 18.56 -11.63 -27.88
N ARG A 455 19.89 -11.58 -27.90
CA ARG A 455 20.78 -12.72 -27.65
C ARG A 455 21.34 -12.71 -26.23
N ASP A 456 21.44 -13.87 -25.60
CA ASP A 456 22.01 -14.03 -24.25
C ASP A 456 23.48 -13.56 -24.18
N GLU A 457 24.22 -13.62 -25.29
CA GLU A 457 25.59 -13.13 -25.41
C GLU A 457 25.71 -11.60 -25.20
N ASP A 458 24.68 -10.83 -25.57
CA ASP A 458 24.65 -9.38 -25.35
C ASP A 458 24.48 -9.04 -23.85
N TRP A 459 23.81 -9.92 -23.10
CA TRP A 459 23.68 -9.81 -21.65
C TRP A 459 24.98 -10.10 -20.92
N ASP A 460 25.84 -10.96 -21.46
CA ASP A 460 27.14 -11.28 -20.85
C ASP A 460 28.15 -10.13 -20.96
N VAL A 461 28.05 -9.31 -22.01
CA VAL A 461 28.80 -8.04 -22.11
C VAL A 461 28.30 -7.05 -21.05
N TYR A 462 26.99 -6.96 -20.82
CA TYR A 462 26.42 -6.17 -19.72
C TYR A 462 26.85 -6.68 -18.34
N LYS A 463 26.87 -8.00 -18.13
CA LYS A 463 27.35 -8.61 -16.87
C LYS A 463 28.85 -8.39 -16.67
N GLN A 464 29.69 -8.44 -17.72
CA GLN A 464 31.12 -8.13 -17.61
C GLN A 464 31.37 -6.66 -17.25
N ILE A 465 30.55 -5.73 -17.76
CA ILE A 465 30.64 -4.31 -17.42
C ILE A 465 30.09 -4.02 -16.01
N SER A 466 29.17 -4.85 -15.52
CA SER A 466 28.47 -4.70 -14.22
C SER A 466 29.05 -5.55 -13.08
N ARG A 467 29.99 -6.48 -13.34
CA ARG A 467 30.42 -7.51 -12.37
C ARG A 467 31.10 -6.96 -11.13
N ASP A 468 31.64 -5.76 -11.20
CA ASP A 468 32.30 -5.08 -10.07
C ASP A 468 31.33 -4.26 -9.17
N GLU A 469 30.03 -4.20 -9.50
CA GLU A 469 29.12 -3.21 -8.89
C GLU A 469 28.28 -3.70 -7.70
N ASP A 470 28.01 -5.01 -7.53
CA ASP A 470 27.09 -5.50 -6.48
C ASP A 470 27.67 -6.50 -5.46
N SER A 471 28.85 -7.10 -5.69
CA SER A 471 29.35 -8.22 -4.88
C SER A 471 29.85 -7.86 -3.46
N ASP A 472 29.98 -6.58 -3.10
CA ASP A 472 30.67 -6.13 -1.87
C ASP A 472 29.80 -5.36 -0.86
N ASN A 473 28.51 -5.13 -1.13
CA ASN A 473 27.70 -4.19 -0.32
C ASN A 473 27.40 -4.68 1.11
N GLU A 474 27.18 -5.97 1.33
CA GLU A 474 26.84 -6.52 2.64
C GLU A 474 28.05 -6.62 3.58
N ASN A 475 29.19 -7.12 3.09
CA ASN A 475 30.44 -7.22 3.87
C ASN A 475 30.98 -5.83 4.26
N GLU A 476 30.83 -4.83 3.38
CA GLU A 476 31.18 -3.45 3.72
C GLU A 476 30.20 -2.83 4.74
N ASN A 477 28.91 -3.18 4.70
CA ASN A 477 27.94 -2.75 5.73
C ASN A 477 28.29 -3.33 7.10
N GLU A 478 28.69 -4.60 7.16
CA GLU A 478 29.08 -5.27 8.39
C GLU A 478 30.34 -4.67 8.99
N ARG A 479 31.39 -4.46 8.18
CA ARG A 479 32.63 -3.81 8.64
C ARG A 479 32.41 -2.37 9.09
N LEU A 480 31.51 -1.65 8.43
CA LEU A 480 31.12 -0.30 8.84
C LEU A 480 30.44 -0.34 10.22
N LEU A 481 29.48 -1.25 10.40
CA LEU A 481 28.77 -1.45 11.67
C LEU A 481 29.73 -1.86 12.80
N GLU A 482 30.67 -2.75 12.54
CA GLU A 482 31.73 -3.14 13.49
C GLU A 482 32.56 -1.93 13.93
N CYS A 483 33.00 -1.10 12.98
CA CYS A 483 33.76 0.12 13.31
C CYS A 483 32.93 1.10 14.13
N GLU A 484 31.65 1.31 13.78
CA GLU A 484 30.74 2.19 14.53
C GLU A 484 30.49 1.70 15.96
N ILE A 485 30.39 0.38 16.18
CA ILE A 485 30.23 -0.22 17.51
C ILE A 485 31.47 0.01 18.39
N ILE A 486 32.67 -0.12 17.81
CA ILE A 486 33.94 0.11 18.51
C ILE A 486 34.09 1.59 18.88
N LEU A 487 33.83 2.50 17.93
CA LEU A 487 33.93 3.95 18.16
C LEU A 487 32.93 4.43 19.21
N LYS A 488 31.67 3.97 19.17
CA LYS A 488 30.66 4.29 20.20
C LYS A 488 31.07 3.83 21.62
N GLN A 489 31.94 2.83 21.74
CA GLN A 489 32.35 2.26 23.02
C GLN A 489 33.60 2.93 23.60
N TYR A 490 34.60 3.19 22.76
CA TYR A 490 35.95 3.57 23.20
C TYR A 490 36.31 5.01 22.87
N ASP A 491 35.48 5.71 22.10
CA ASP A 491 35.70 7.09 21.71
C ASP A 491 34.63 8.01 22.27
N ALA A 492 35.00 8.75 23.32
CA ALA A 492 34.11 9.71 23.96
C ALA A 492 33.75 10.92 23.06
N THR A 493 34.48 11.13 21.96
CA THR A 493 34.27 12.22 21.00
C THR A 493 33.49 11.77 19.76
N TYR A 494 33.09 10.50 19.70
CA TYR A 494 32.30 9.98 18.59
C TYR A 494 30.82 10.39 18.74
N GLU A 495 30.41 11.40 17.99
CA GLU A 495 29.00 11.75 17.80
C GLU A 495 28.43 10.98 16.59
N ASP A 496 27.27 10.34 16.79
CA ASP A 496 26.52 9.75 15.68
C ASP A 496 26.11 10.87 14.72
N PRO A 497 26.47 10.81 13.42
CA PRO A 497 26.17 11.89 12.47
C PRO A 497 24.69 12.29 12.40
N LEU A 498 23.77 11.36 12.71
CA LEU A 498 22.34 11.63 12.80
C LEU A 498 21.94 12.37 14.09
N MET A 499 22.63 12.11 15.20
CA MET A 499 22.40 12.80 16.48
C MET A 499 23.02 14.19 16.49
N ALA A 500 24.18 14.37 15.83
CA ALA A 500 24.83 15.66 15.67
C ALA A 500 23.97 16.67 14.87
N MET A 501 23.16 16.18 13.92
CA MET A 501 22.25 17.05 13.13
C MET A 501 20.91 17.35 13.82
N ALA A 502 20.44 16.49 14.73
CA ALA A 502 19.08 16.59 15.27
C ALA A 502 18.98 17.28 16.64
N GLY A 503 20.10 17.54 17.35
CA GLY A 503 20.11 18.16 18.68
C GLY A 503 19.50 17.29 19.81
N ASN A 504 18.44 16.54 19.52
CA ASN A 504 17.75 15.58 20.38
C ASN A 504 17.13 14.45 19.51
N GLY A 505 17.31 13.19 19.91
CA GLY A 505 16.74 12.04 19.21
C GLY A 505 15.21 12.07 19.05
N ALA A 506 14.50 12.83 19.90
CA ALA A 506 13.06 13.06 19.75
C ALA A 506 12.68 13.86 18.50
N GLU A 507 13.44 14.92 18.21
CA GLU A 507 13.20 15.82 17.09
C GLU A 507 13.43 15.11 15.75
N LEU A 508 14.41 14.20 15.69
CA LEU A 508 14.64 13.37 14.51
C LEU A 508 13.39 12.57 14.11
N TYR A 509 12.56 12.16 15.07
CA TYR A 509 11.34 11.37 14.84
C TYR A 509 10.07 12.25 14.71
N GLN A 510 10.21 13.55 14.45
CA GLN A 510 9.08 14.43 14.20
C GLN A 510 8.83 14.60 12.71
N LEU A 511 7.59 14.42 12.30
CA LEU A 511 7.10 14.78 10.98
C LEU A 511 6.48 16.17 11.05
N HIS A 512 7.03 17.12 10.31
CA HIS A 512 6.40 18.40 10.04
C HIS A 512 5.49 18.25 8.81
N VAL A 513 4.18 18.21 9.06
CA VAL A 513 3.13 18.16 8.04
C VAL A 513 2.63 19.59 7.81
N GLY A 514 3.03 20.20 6.70
CA GLY A 514 2.78 21.60 6.37
C GLY A 514 1.97 21.71 5.08
N VAL A 515 2.60 22.14 4.00
CA VAL A 515 1.98 22.31 2.68
C VAL A 515 1.27 21.05 2.17
N GLU A 516 1.70 19.86 2.59
CA GLU A 516 1.11 18.59 2.21
C GLU A 516 -0.37 18.49 2.62
N ARG A 517 -0.78 19.22 3.68
CA ARG A 517 -2.16 19.29 4.19
C ARG A 517 -3.15 19.88 3.17
N ILE A 518 -2.69 20.86 2.39
CA ILE A 518 -3.48 21.49 1.32
C ILE A 518 -3.21 20.88 -0.04
N ARG A 519 -1.99 20.38 -0.26
CA ARG A 519 -1.58 19.81 -1.54
C ARG A 519 -2.25 18.47 -1.83
N ALA A 520 -2.50 17.66 -0.80
CA ALA A 520 -3.12 16.35 -0.99
C ALA A 520 -4.61 16.40 -1.38
N PRO A 521 -5.46 17.22 -0.73
CA PRO A 521 -6.83 17.43 -1.19
C PRO A 521 -6.92 18.13 -2.56
N GLU A 522 -5.95 19.01 -2.89
CA GLU A 522 -5.99 19.80 -4.14
C GLU A 522 -6.07 18.94 -5.40
N ILE A 523 -5.61 17.69 -5.38
CA ILE A 523 -5.65 16.79 -6.54
C ILE A 523 -7.08 16.54 -7.06
N LEU A 524 -8.12 16.78 -6.25
CA LEU A 524 -9.52 16.71 -6.70
C LEU A 524 -9.89 17.87 -7.62
N PHE A 525 -9.26 19.04 -7.45
CA PHE A 525 -9.44 20.21 -8.30
C PHE A 525 -8.36 20.31 -9.39
N GLN A 526 -7.15 19.81 -9.12
CA GLN A 526 -6.02 19.77 -10.05
C GLN A 526 -5.42 18.36 -10.17
N PRO A 527 -6.07 17.44 -10.90
CA PRO A 527 -5.59 16.06 -11.10
C PRO A 527 -4.18 15.96 -11.70
N SER A 528 -3.77 16.96 -12.46
CA SER A 528 -2.44 17.04 -13.09
C SER A 528 -1.27 16.97 -12.09
N ILE A 529 -1.49 17.33 -10.82
CA ILE A 529 -0.49 17.22 -9.74
C ILE A 529 0.03 15.78 -9.60
N ILE A 530 -0.83 14.79 -9.85
CA ILE A 530 -0.47 13.35 -9.81
C ILE A 530 -0.24 12.76 -11.20
N GLY A 531 -0.16 13.61 -12.23
CA GLY A 531 -0.02 13.18 -13.62
C GLY A 531 -1.30 12.61 -14.24
N SER A 532 -2.47 12.85 -13.63
CA SER A 532 -3.75 12.48 -14.23
C SER A 532 -4.15 13.50 -15.29
N TYR A 533 -4.64 13.02 -16.43
CA TYR A 533 -5.19 13.84 -17.52
C TYR A 533 -6.70 14.05 -17.39
N GLU A 534 -7.33 13.53 -16.33
CA GLU A 534 -8.75 13.78 -16.04
C GLU A 534 -8.99 15.25 -15.66
N ALA A 535 -10.21 15.74 -15.93
CA ALA A 535 -10.64 17.06 -15.51
C ALA A 535 -10.82 17.13 -13.98
N GLY A 536 -10.57 18.31 -13.40
CA GLY A 536 -10.84 18.57 -12.00
C GLY A 536 -12.34 18.60 -11.67
N LEU A 537 -12.67 18.62 -10.38
CA LEU A 537 -14.07 18.70 -9.93
C LEU A 537 -14.80 19.94 -10.45
N ALA A 538 -14.16 21.12 -10.40
CA ALA A 538 -14.74 22.37 -10.90
C ALA A 538 -15.03 22.30 -12.41
N GLU A 539 -14.04 21.90 -13.21
CA GLU A 539 -14.18 21.73 -14.66
C GLU A 539 -15.26 20.70 -15.03
N THR A 540 -15.34 19.61 -14.26
CA THR A 540 -16.36 18.58 -14.45
C THR A 540 -17.76 19.12 -14.18
N ILE A 541 -17.93 19.90 -13.10
CA ILE A 541 -19.21 20.55 -12.80
C ILE A 541 -19.59 21.54 -13.90
N ASP A 542 -18.67 22.39 -14.35
CA ASP A 542 -18.89 23.33 -15.45
C ASP A 542 -19.35 22.61 -16.72
N PHE A 543 -18.65 21.54 -17.08
CA PHE A 543 -18.99 20.71 -18.22
C PHE A 543 -20.40 20.13 -18.09
N VAL A 544 -20.74 19.54 -16.93
CA VAL A 544 -22.09 18.99 -16.67
C VAL A 544 -23.14 20.08 -16.79
N LEU A 545 -22.95 21.24 -16.19
CA LEU A 545 -23.91 22.35 -16.22
C LEU A 545 -24.12 22.90 -17.63
N LYS A 546 -23.10 22.87 -18.51
CA LYS A 546 -23.20 23.27 -19.92
C LYS A 546 -24.03 22.31 -20.78
N LEU A 547 -24.26 21.08 -20.32
CA LEU A 547 -25.17 20.13 -20.99
C LEU A 547 -26.64 20.49 -20.78
N PHE A 548 -26.96 21.43 -19.88
CA PHE A 548 -28.32 21.82 -19.54
C PHE A 548 -28.69 23.20 -20.10
N PRO A 549 -29.94 23.39 -20.56
CA PRO A 549 -30.48 24.71 -20.86
C PRO A 549 -30.44 25.66 -19.65
N ALA A 550 -30.41 26.96 -19.90
CA ALA A 550 -30.21 27.97 -18.86
C ALA A 550 -31.21 27.89 -17.69
N ASN A 551 -32.49 27.60 -17.97
CA ASN A 551 -33.52 27.44 -16.95
C ASN A 551 -33.28 26.22 -16.03
N GLN A 552 -32.88 25.09 -16.61
CA GLN A 552 -32.59 23.87 -15.85
C GLN A 552 -31.30 24.02 -15.05
N ARG A 553 -30.28 24.66 -15.64
CA ARG A 553 -29.02 24.97 -14.97
C ARG A 553 -29.25 25.77 -13.69
N SER A 554 -30.10 26.81 -13.73
CA SER A 554 -30.46 27.58 -12.53
C SER A 554 -31.07 26.70 -11.45
N CYS A 555 -32.02 25.81 -11.80
CA CYS A 555 -32.63 24.89 -10.85
C CYS A 555 -31.64 23.88 -10.23
N LEU A 556 -30.62 23.45 -11.00
CA LEU A 556 -29.59 22.53 -10.51
C LEU A 556 -28.67 23.21 -9.48
N VAL A 557 -28.21 24.43 -9.77
CA VAL A 557 -27.24 25.14 -8.91
C VAL A 557 -27.88 25.77 -7.68
N GLU A 558 -29.19 26.04 -7.72
CA GLU A 558 -29.95 26.42 -6.52
C GLU A 558 -29.83 25.38 -5.40
N ASN A 559 -29.53 24.11 -5.72
CA ASN A 559 -29.45 23.03 -4.74
C ASN A 559 -28.27 22.09 -5.01
N ILE A 560 -27.06 22.48 -4.62
CA ILE A 560 -25.87 21.63 -4.71
C ILE A 560 -25.72 20.85 -3.40
N PHE A 561 -25.70 19.52 -3.50
CA PHE A 561 -25.64 18.61 -2.36
C PHE A 561 -24.30 17.85 -2.32
N LEU A 562 -23.49 18.11 -1.30
CA LEU A 562 -22.21 17.44 -1.06
C LEU A 562 -22.38 16.25 -0.13
N THR A 563 -21.94 15.06 -0.55
CA THR A 563 -21.99 13.84 0.27
C THR A 563 -20.74 12.97 0.09
N GLY A 564 -20.64 11.91 0.88
CA GLY A 564 -19.51 10.99 0.95
C GLY A 564 -18.45 11.41 1.98
N GLY A 565 -17.55 10.47 2.33
CA GLY A 565 -16.59 10.67 3.41
C GLY A 565 -15.61 11.82 3.18
N CYS A 566 -15.26 12.14 1.94
CA CYS A 566 -14.37 13.26 1.62
C CYS A 566 -15.04 14.63 1.84
N ALA A 567 -16.38 14.70 1.91
CA ALA A 567 -17.09 15.94 2.18
C ALA A 567 -16.84 16.50 3.58
N GLN A 568 -16.32 15.67 4.50
CA GLN A 568 -15.94 16.08 5.85
C GLN A 568 -14.56 16.74 5.93
N ILE A 569 -13.74 16.66 4.87
CA ILE A 569 -12.45 17.35 4.84
C ILE A 569 -12.72 18.86 4.83
N ARG A 570 -12.09 19.56 5.77
CA ARG A 570 -12.28 21.00 5.98
C ARG A 570 -12.04 21.80 4.70
N GLY A 571 -12.87 22.81 4.46
CA GLY A 571 -12.65 23.77 3.36
C GLY A 571 -13.29 23.36 2.03
N LEU A 572 -13.81 22.13 1.87
CA LEU A 572 -14.35 21.68 0.58
C LEU A 572 -15.52 22.55 0.12
N LYS A 573 -16.46 22.84 1.02
CA LYS A 573 -17.62 23.69 0.71
C LYS A 573 -17.19 25.12 0.36
N GLU A 574 -16.25 25.68 1.09
CA GLU A 574 -15.75 27.05 0.87
C GLU A 574 -15.00 27.15 -0.46
N ARG A 575 -14.12 26.20 -0.74
CA ARG A 575 -13.40 26.10 -2.02
C ARG A 575 -14.38 25.91 -3.17
N LEU A 576 -15.32 24.96 -3.08
CA LEU A 576 -16.32 24.75 -4.11
C LEU A 576 -17.19 26.00 -4.32
N SER A 577 -17.57 26.68 -3.24
CA SER A 577 -18.32 27.95 -3.34
C SER A 577 -17.57 29.02 -4.13
N ARG A 578 -16.23 29.06 -4.04
CA ARG A 578 -15.42 29.95 -4.86
C ARG A 578 -15.49 29.57 -6.34
N GLU A 579 -15.24 28.31 -6.66
CA GLU A 579 -15.28 27.78 -8.03
C GLU A 579 -16.65 28.05 -8.68
N MET A 580 -17.75 27.85 -7.93
CA MET A 580 -19.10 28.14 -8.41
C MET A 580 -19.32 29.63 -8.70
N ARG A 581 -18.78 30.55 -7.88
CA ARG A 581 -18.88 32.00 -8.15
C ARG A 581 -18.09 32.42 -9.38
N GLU A 582 -16.94 31.79 -9.63
CA GLU A 582 -16.09 32.09 -10.78
C GLU A 582 -16.69 31.54 -12.09
N MET A 583 -17.37 30.40 -12.02
CA MET A 583 -17.95 29.70 -13.16
C MET A 583 -19.34 30.22 -13.56
N LEU A 584 -20.16 30.63 -12.60
CA LEU A 584 -21.55 31.04 -12.87
C LEU A 584 -21.66 32.50 -13.30
N PRO A 585 -22.73 32.88 -14.04
CA PRO A 585 -22.99 34.27 -14.39
C PRO A 585 -23.07 35.18 -13.16
N PHE A 586 -22.72 36.45 -13.32
CA PHE A 586 -22.85 37.47 -12.28
C PHE A 586 -24.28 37.49 -11.71
N GLU A 587 -24.40 37.58 -10.37
CA GLU A 587 -25.65 37.49 -9.60
C GLU A 587 -26.40 36.14 -9.64
N ALA A 588 -25.84 35.10 -10.26
CA ALA A 588 -26.42 33.76 -10.16
C ALA A 588 -26.47 33.29 -8.70
N ARG A 589 -27.66 32.85 -8.27
CA ARG A 589 -27.87 32.29 -6.93
C ARG A 589 -27.56 30.79 -6.96
N PHE A 590 -26.80 30.34 -5.99
CA PHE A 590 -26.55 28.93 -5.77
C PHE A 590 -26.42 28.67 -4.26
N GLU A 591 -26.74 27.45 -3.84
CA GLU A 591 -26.61 27.03 -2.45
C GLU A 591 -25.90 25.68 -2.40
N ILE A 592 -24.89 25.59 -1.53
CA ILE A 592 -24.14 24.35 -1.29
C ILE A 592 -24.43 23.86 0.12
N GLU A 593 -25.01 22.68 0.21
CA GLU A 593 -25.29 22.00 1.47
C GLU A 593 -24.51 20.70 1.57
N ILE A 594 -23.85 20.50 2.70
CA ILE A 594 -23.23 19.22 3.03
C ILE A 594 -24.30 18.35 3.70
N ALA A 595 -24.30 17.06 3.37
CA ALA A 595 -25.14 16.06 4.02
C ALA A 595 -25.02 16.14 5.55
N ARG A 596 -26.12 15.90 6.27
CA ARG A 596 -26.16 16.00 7.75
C ARG A 596 -25.16 15.05 8.41
N ASP A 597 -25.05 13.83 7.89
CA ASP A 597 -24.02 12.87 8.25
C ASP A 597 -23.48 12.22 6.97
N PRO A 598 -22.44 12.81 6.33
CA PRO A 598 -21.90 12.31 5.06
C PRO A 598 -21.36 10.88 5.13
N ILE A 599 -21.13 10.34 6.35
CA ILE A 599 -20.65 8.97 6.57
C ILE A 599 -21.82 8.00 6.68
N LEU A 600 -22.91 8.35 7.37
CA LEU A 600 -24.01 7.42 7.67
C LEU A 600 -25.28 7.64 6.85
N ASP A 601 -25.42 8.78 6.17
CA ASP A 601 -26.67 9.14 5.48
C ASP A 601 -27.05 8.16 4.37
N ALA A 602 -26.08 7.51 3.72
CA ALA A 602 -26.36 6.45 2.75
C ALA A 602 -27.06 5.26 3.42
N TRP A 603 -26.55 4.79 4.55
CA TRP A 603 -27.15 3.72 5.33
C TRP A 603 -28.51 4.13 5.92
N HIS A 604 -28.64 5.35 6.45
CA HIS A 604 -29.92 5.87 6.94
C HIS A 604 -30.96 5.99 5.83
N GLY A 605 -30.55 6.44 4.65
CA GLY A 605 -31.42 6.54 3.48
C GLY A 605 -31.92 5.17 3.03
N ALA A 606 -31.04 4.17 2.94
CA ALA A 606 -31.40 2.80 2.63
C ALA A 606 -32.33 2.18 3.69
N SER A 607 -32.04 2.41 4.98
CA SER A 607 -32.87 1.97 6.11
C SER A 607 -34.28 2.58 6.06
N LYS A 608 -34.40 3.89 5.81
CA LYS A 608 -35.70 4.57 5.61
C LYS A 608 -36.42 4.05 4.37
N PHE A 609 -35.69 3.79 3.28
CA PHE A 609 -36.27 3.28 2.03
C PHE A 609 -36.96 1.93 2.21
N CYS A 610 -36.42 1.04 3.07
CA CYS A 610 -37.01 -0.27 3.38
C CYS A 610 -38.46 -0.21 3.91
N LEU A 611 -38.91 0.95 4.41
CA LEU A 611 -40.27 1.16 4.93
C LEU A 611 -41.28 1.56 3.84
N THR A 612 -40.79 1.86 2.64
CA THR A 612 -41.61 2.42 1.57
C THR A 612 -42.30 1.33 0.75
N GLU A 613 -43.42 1.68 0.12
CA GLU A 613 -44.06 0.80 -0.85
C GLU A 613 -43.16 0.55 -2.07
N THR A 614 -42.36 1.54 -2.45
CA THR A 614 -41.39 1.40 -3.55
C THR A 614 -40.37 0.30 -3.28
N PHE A 615 -39.89 0.14 -2.04
CA PHE A 615 -39.03 -1.00 -1.68
C PHE A 615 -39.74 -2.34 -1.86
N ARG A 616 -41.01 -2.46 -1.44
CA ARG A 616 -41.79 -3.70 -1.64
C ARG A 616 -41.95 -4.03 -3.12
N GLN A 617 -42.17 -3.02 -3.94
CA GLN A 617 -42.31 -3.16 -5.38
C GLN A 617 -40.98 -3.51 -6.06
N SER A 618 -39.87 -2.91 -5.63
CA SER A 618 -38.52 -3.12 -6.17
C SER A 618 -37.80 -4.35 -5.61
N LEU A 619 -38.38 -5.06 -4.65
CA LEU A 619 -37.80 -6.27 -4.10
C LEU A 619 -37.77 -7.39 -5.16
N ILE A 620 -36.59 -7.98 -5.34
CA ILE A 620 -36.37 -9.20 -6.11
C ILE A 620 -36.51 -10.37 -5.13
N THR A 621 -37.53 -11.20 -5.30
CA THR A 621 -37.73 -12.39 -4.47
C THR A 621 -36.93 -13.56 -5.04
N ARG A 622 -36.67 -14.59 -4.22
CA ARG A 622 -36.02 -15.82 -4.68
C ARG A 622 -36.72 -16.44 -5.90
N ALA A 623 -38.05 -16.56 -5.86
CA ALA A 623 -38.82 -17.08 -7.00
C ALA A 623 -38.64 -16.26 -8.28
N LEU A 624 -38.52 -14.93 -8.17
CA LEU A 624 -38.31 -14.06 -9.32
C LEU A 624 -36.88 -14.18 -9.87
N TYR A 625 -35.89 -14.34 -8.98
CA TYR A 625 -34.51 -14.64 -9.37
C TYR A 625 -34.39 -15.98 -10.08
N GLU A 626 -35.05 -17.04 -9.58
CA GLU A 626 -35.08 -18.36 -10.21
C GLU A 626 -35.73 -18.33 -11.61
N GLU A 627 -36.74 -17.47 -11.81
CA GLU A 627 -37.42 -17.31 -13.10
C GLU A 627 -36.63 -16.44 -14.10
N CYS A 628 -36.06 -15.32 -13.64
CA CYS A 628 -35.48 -14.29 -14.51
C CYS A 628 -33.94 -14.31 -14.58
N GLY A 629 -33.27 -15.03 -13.67
CA GLY A 629 -31.81 -15.09 -13.56
C GLY A 629 -31.17 -13.89 -12.84
N GLY A 630 -29.84 -13.94 -12.69
CA GLY A 630 -29.06 -12.97 -11.90
C GLY A 630 -28.89 -11.58 -12.52
N GLU A 631 -29.09 -11.42 -13.81
CA GLU A 631 -29.05 -10.09 -14.45
C GLU A 631 -30.34 -9.28 -14.23
N TYR A 632 -31.39 -9.89 -13.69
CA TYR A 632 -32.67 -9.23 -13.48
C TYR A 632 -32.60 -8.21 -12.34
N ILE A 633 -33.06 -6.99 -12.62
CA ILE A 633 -33.11 -5.87 -11.68
C ILE A 633 -34.47 -5.18 -11.78
N LYS A 634 -35.01 -4.77 -10.63
CA LYS A 634 -36.13 -3.84 -10.57
C LYS A 634 -35.63 -2.43 -10.31
N GLU A 635 -35.88 -1.53 -11.25
CA GLU A 635 -35.50 -0.13 -11.15
C GLU A 635 -36.36 0.63 -10.13
N HIS A 636 -35.74 1.58 -9.44
CA HIS A 636 -36.42 2.58 -8.62
C HIS A 636 -35.59 3.86 -8.54
N VAL A 637 -36.17 4.93 -7.97
CA VAL A 637 -35.57 6.28 -7.95
C VAL A 637 -34.22 6.41 -7.24
N ASN A 638 -33.90 5.46 -6.36
CA ASN A 638 -32.64 5.44 -5.61
C ASN A 638 -31.69 4.34 -6.11
N GLY A 639 -32.01 3.69 -7.24
CA GLY A 639 -31.22 2.61 -7.85
C GLY A 639 -30.55 3.03 -9.15
N ASN A 640 -29.75 2.12 -9.71
CA ASN A 640 -29.24 2.28 -11.07
C ASN A 640 -30.34 2.04 -12.11
N VAL A 641 -30.15 2.63 -13.29
CA VAL A 641 -30.93 2.31 -14.50
C VAL A 641 -30.29 1.11 -15.18
N TYR A 642 -31.11 0.17 -15.65
CA TYR A 642 -30.65 -0.99 -16.38
C TYR A 642 -30.25 -0.62 -17.80
N PHE A 643 -29.00 -0.93 -18.15
CA PHE A 643 -28.50 -0.86 -19.51
C PHE A 643 -28.11 -2.27 -19.92
N PRO A 644 -28.68 -2.85 -21.01
CA PRO A 644 -28.31 -4.18 -21.45
C PRO A 644 -26.80 -4.31 -21.67
N THR A 645 -26.23 -5.43 -21.24
CA THR A 645 -24.83 -5.74 -21.52
C THR A 645 -24.66 -5.81 -23.05
N PRO A 646 -23.72 -5.07 -23.67
CA PRO A 646 -23.51 -5.15 -25.11
C PRO A 646 -23.26 -6.59 -25.51
N LYS A 647 -23.94 -7.06 -26.57
CA LYS A 647 -23.63 -8.37 -27.15
C LYS A 647 -22.17 -8.34 -27.58
N ILE A 648 -21.41 -9.36 -27.19
CA ILE A 648 -20.10 -9.60 -27.81
C ILE A 648 -20.40 -9.73 -29.29
N ALA A 649 -19.84 -8.84 -30.12
CA ALA A 649 -19.92 -9.03 -31.55
C ALA A 649 -19.25 -10.38 -31.80
N ASP A 650 -20.01 -11.38 -32.27
CA ASP A 650 -19.42 -12.58 -32.85
C ASP A 650 -18.34 -12.08 -33.80
N ASP A 651 -17.11 -12.52 -33.60
CA ASP A 651 -15.95 -12.14 -34.40
C ASP A 651 -16.37 -12.17 -35.87
N GLN A 652 -16.72 -10.99 -36.41
CA GLN A 652 -16.83 -10.80 -37.83
C GLN A 652 -15.41 -11.01 -38.30
N GLU A 653 -15.21 -12.17 -38.92
CA GLU A 653 -14.14 -12.49 -39.84
C GLU A 653 -13.22 -11.29 -40.00
N MET A 654 -12.13 -11.26 -39.23
CA MET A 654 -10.93 -10.54 -39.63
C MET A 654 -10.46 -11.21 -40.91
N GLY A 655 -11.16 -10.90 -42.00
CA GLY A 655 -10.84 -11.31 -43.34
C GLY A 655 -9.54 -10.65 -43.73
N SER A 656 -8.51 -11.50 -43.83
CA SER A 656 -7.35 -11.44 -44.72
C SER A 656 -6.65 -10.10 -44.93
#